data_AF-A0AB34ICW6-F1
#
_entry.id   AF-A0AB34ICW6-F1
#
_cell.length_a   1.000
_cell.length_b   1.000
_cell.length_c   1.000
_cell.angle_alpha   90.00
_cell.angle_beta   90.00
_cell.angle_gamma   90.00
#
_symmetry.space_group_name_H-M   'P 1'
#
loop_
_entity.id
_entity.type
_entity.pdbx_description
1 polymer ?
#
loop_
_entity_poly.entity_id
_entity_poly.type
_entity_poly.pdbx_seq_one_letter_code
_entity_poly.pdbx_strand_id
1 'polypeptide(L)'
;MLASRTSLHSLEGHHGDITTAALAPHTPYNYAAIQRHPKLTPRPPSPQPHTSSIHAYEARDGRRAHRALPARLGSSPVAPPRPAWGANTPARPRSPFGAFPPHRRPPLEPSPSAPASARGAPSHAYLHKVIEAQAEESRAVVHELQQQRAQLEEQLRRARWEVREAHHRNEQLVRRVSGAPLSHAPQASPSGWTAAAWLASLGAPSLLADALLSALHSRDGAGCLASLRAIASADAALSLLSRSSLLERLAQALSRAAAALRAPPPASAPRLADKFVLRPAEGVLCTRPQLFFSGLDGGLGATESIETMPAMEREHTALADARESFLGSYETRTTSAIEWWFVVDPANGLRTLGLSEWPADAAAPAHHQQARQPRPLADFTPPMRDTAQRLAAVDCTPLVRDDLIAARLYTGPMYTKYKVASIAVRSPDAALAAEFGRLCHGNRYTATLHRLNCALLKLGRIQRLAPVYRCLAGGVLPQPFREMSETLSHGCIEMGLMSATEDWNAAAQGAAPAAAGQPSFVLEIEQGLVDRGASLQWLSQYPNEAEVAFPPLTALKVVSSRVEGAVVLVKVAAEVHRTSSLLELEERERRRAAQGEQRAAPAAQSAKAKQQQITQRVARQGGKSGVIAVSLMWKSPLDLDLRVVPPSGKAIDYKNMEHSGGKLDIDMRTGNKTDEERVENISFSNPEQGKYVVSVFQNSDAWTVGVKVKERYYVFEGTGITTVCTFVWNGGADVASIAPSPGVTMY
;
A
#
# COMPACT_ATOMS: atom_id res chain seq x y z
N MET A 1 61.90 -8.93 -29.94
CA MET A 1 62.58 -10.24 -29.86
C MET A 1 61.55 -11.30 -29.49
N LEU A 2 61.72 -12.56 -29.94
CA LEU A 2 61.06 -13.80 -29.45
C LEU A 2 59.51 -13.72 -29.30
N ALA A 3 58.66 -14.18 -30.24
CA ALA A 3 58.51 -15.54 -30.82
C ALA A 3 58.24 -16.61 -29.74
N SER A 4 57.16 -17.40 -29.82
CA SER A 4 56.96 -18.57 -30.73
C SER A 4 55.58 -19.23 -30.41
N ARG A 5 54.91 -20.13 -31.16
CA ARG A 5 55.06 -20.76 -32.51
C ARG A 5 53.81 -21.65 -32.83
N THR A 6 53.44 -21.82 -34.12
CA THR A 6 52.82 -23.02 -34.78
C THR A 6 51.47 -23.63 -34.28
N SER A 7 50.65 -24.36 -35.07
CA SER A 7 50.64 -24.69 -36.52
C SER A 7 49.22 -25.02 -37.04
N LEU A 8 49.07 -24.92 -38.36
CA LEU A 8 47.97 -25.28 -39.27
C LEU A 8 47.31 -26.67 -39.08
N HIS A 9 46.04 -26.75 -39.50
CA HIS A 9 45.60 -27.43 -40.74
C HIS A 9 44.28 -26.79 -41.25
N SER A 10 43.80 -26.91 -42.51
CA SER A 10 44.38 -26.96 -43.88
C SER A 10 43.25 -27.43 -44.84
N LEU A 11 43.32 -27.09 -46.14
CA LEU A 11 42.40 -27.50 -47.22
C LEU A 11 40.98 -26.88 -47.13
N GLU A 12 40.18 -26.64 -48.18
CA GLU A 12 40.34 -26.26 -49.62
C GLU A 12 38.89 -26.03 -50.14
N GLY A 13 38.57 -25.23 -51.18
CA GLY A 13 39.36 -24.34 -52.04
C GLY A 13 38.46 -23.72 -53.14
N HIS A 14 39.01 -22.81 -53.95
CA HIS A 14 38.47 -22.26 -55.22
C HIS A 14 37.16 -21.43 -55.18
N HIS A 15 37.20 -20.12 -55.47
CA HIS A 15 37.21 -19.44 -56.80
C HIS A 15 35.80 -19.19 -57.38
N GLY A 16 35.51 -18.05 -58.01
CA GLY A 16 36.42 -16.95 -58.36
C GLY A 16 35.74 -15.59 -58.55
N ASP A 17 36.51 -14.63 -59.03
CA ASP A 17 36.17 -13.21 -59.19
C ASP A 17 35.09 -12.95 -60.27
N ILE A 18 34.50 -11.74 -60.27
CA ILE A 18 34.64 -10.75 -61.37
C ILE A 18 33.79 -9.47 -61.13
N THR A 19 34.50 -8.34 -61.05
CA THR A 19 34.16 -6.93 -61.38
C THR A 19 32.74 -6.33 -61.22
N THR A 20 32.68 -5.22 -60.48
CA THR A 20 32.32 -3.86 -60.95
C THR A 20 31.06 -3.63 -61.80
N ALA A 21 30.08 -2.91 -61.24
CA ALA A 21 29.50 -1.70 -61.84
C ALA A 21 28.63 -0.94 -60.81
N ALA A 22 28.42 0.36 -61.02
CA ALA A 22 27.48 1.17 -60.24
C ALA A 22 26.40 1.75 -61.15
N LEU A 23 25.18 1.96 -60.63
CA LEU A 23 24.31 3.13 -60.84
C LEU A 23 22.95 2.95 -60.15
N ALA A 24 22.23 4.05 -59.95
CA ALA A 24 20.88 4.14 -59.41
C ALA A 24 20.09 5.17 -60.26
N PRO A 25 18.83 5.50 -59.93
CA PRO A 25 17.67 4.66 -59.59
C PRO A 25 16.54 4.82 -60.65
N HIS A 26 15.38 4.15 -60.50
CA HIS A 26 14.01 4.73 -60.61
C HIS A 26 12.89 3.67 -60.70
N THR A 27 11.70 4.04 -60.22
CA THR A 27 10.37 3.39 -60.38
C THR A 27 9.69 3.83 -61.70
N PRO A 28 8.44 3.41 -62.08
CA PRO A 28 7.48 2.44 -61.49
C PRO A 28 6.91 1.40 -62.50
N TYR A 29 5.93 0.56 -62.13
CA TYR A 29 4.59 0.51 -62.75
C TYR A 29 3.61 -0.49 -62.07
N ASN A 30 2.38 -0.53 -62.59
CA ASN A 30 1.18 -1.21 -62.08
C ASN A 30 0.75 -2.36 -63.03
N TYR A 31 0.06 -3.39 -62.53
CA TYR A 31 -0.69 -4.39 -63.32
C TYR A 31 -2.12 -4.48 -62.73
N ALA A 32 -3.19 -4.01 -63.39
CA ALA A 32 -3.79 -4.41 -64.68
C ALA A 32 -4.92 -5.46 -64.49
N ALA A 33 -6.07 -5.21 -65.12
CA ALA A 33 -7.31 -5.97 -64.96
C ALA A 33 -7.89 -6.42 -66.31
N ILE A 34 -8.79 -7.42 -66.31
CA ILE A 34 -9.43 -7.95 -67.53
C ILE A 34 -10.92 -8.29 -67.28
N GLN A 35 -11.81 -7.52 -67.93
CA GLN A 35 -12.97 -7.93 -68.79
C GLN A 35 -14.17 -8.73 -68.18
N ARG A 36 -15.45 -8.64 -68.63
CA ARG A 36 -16.25 -7.82 -69.60
C ARG A 36 -17.75 -7.97 -69.16
N HIS A 37 -18.60 -6.93 -69.04
CA HIS A 37 -19.54 -6.35 -70.04
C HIS A 37 -20.66 -7.28 -70.62
N PRO A 38 -21.86 -6.79 -71.08
CA PRO A 38 -22.46 -5.42 -71.04
C PRO A 38 -24.01 -5.24 -70.80
N LYS A 39 -24.42 -4.03 -70.38
CA LYS A 39 -25.64 -3.20 -70.74
C LYS A 39 -27.07 -3.80 -70.87
N LEU A 40 -28.09 -3.14 -70.26
CA LEU A 40 -29.10 -2.27 -70.92
C LEU A 40 -30.15 -1.62 -69.95
N THR A 41 -30.92 -0.64 -70.46
CA THR A 41 -32.00 0.19 -69.81
C THR A 41 -33.15 0.42 -70.84
N PRO A 42 -34.37 0.99 -70.58
CA PRO A 42 -34.82 1.86 -69.45
C PRO A 42 -36.30 1.72 -68.94
N ARG A 43 -36.72 2.69 -68.09
CA ARG A 43 -38.05 3.19 -67.61
C ARG A 43 -39.36 2.98 -68.44
N PRO A 44 -40.58 3.27 -67.89
CA PRO A 44 -41.00 3.63 -66.51
C PRO A 44 -42.02 2.57 -65.94
N PRO A 45 -43.34 2.76 -65.57
CA PRO A 45 -44.28 3.90 -65.38
C PRO A 45 -44.62 4.19 -63.87
N SER A 46 -45.87 4.58 -63.52
CA SER A 46 -46.44 4.79 -62.15
C SER A 46 -47.98 4.61 -62.18
N PRO A 47 -48.74 4.57 -61.04
CA PRO A 47 -49.09 5.78 -60.26
C PRO A 47 -49.12 5.61 -58.71
N GLN A 48 -49.45 6.72 -58.03
CA GLN A 48 -49.56 6.94 -56.55
C GLN A 48 -51.06 7.04 -56.14
N PRO A 49 -51.55 7.60 -54.98
CA PRO A 49 -50.97 8.47 -53.92
C PRO A 49 -51.20 7.92 -52.46
N HIS A 50 -50.98 8.57 -51.29
CA HIS A 50 -50.96 9.97 -50.81
C HIS A 50 -49.88 10.16 -49.70
N THR A 51 -48.98 11.17 -49.69
CA THR A 51 -49.08 12.60 -49.22
C THR A 51 -49.41 12.77 -47.72
N SER A 52 -48.74 13.58 -46.88
CA SER A 52 -47.94 14.83 -47.03
C SER A 52 -46.80 14.89 -45.98
N SER A 53 -45.59 15.44 -46.18
CA SER A 53 -45.13 16.85 -46.44
C SER A 53 -45.37 17.81 -45.25
N ILE A 54 -44.60 18.88 -44.95
CA ILE A 54 -43.40 19.57 -45.54
C ILE A 54 -42.76 20.44 -44.40
N HIS A 55 -41.56 21.06 -44.36
CA HIS A 55 -40.41 21.31 -45.27
C HIS A 55 -39.09 21.46 -44.43
N ALA A 56 -38.06 22.16 -44.94
CA ALA A 56 -36.84 22.62 -44.23
C ALA A 56 -36.28 23.89 -44.91
N TYR A 57 -35.47 24.73 -44.24
CA TYR A 57 -34.67 25.80 -44.88
C TYR A 57 -33.45 26.26 -44.03
N GLU A 58 -32.46 26.87 -44.70
CA GLU A 58 -31.22 27.44 -44.14
C GLU A 58 -31.30 28.96 -43.93
N ALA A 59 -30.38 29.56 -43.14
CA ALA A 59 -29.40 30.59 -43.60
C ALA A 59 -28.87 31.59 -42.52
N ARG A 60 -27.54 31.69 -42.47
CA ARG A 60 -26.64 32.89 -42.37
C ARG A 60 -26.74 33.99 -41.28
N ASP A 61 -25.51 34.41 -40.93
CA ASP A 61 -25.01 35.75 -40.55
C ASP A 61 -25.42 36.42 -39.21
N GLY A 62 -24.46 37.14 -38.63
CA GLY A 62 -24.61 37.84 -37.33
C GLY A 62 -23.29 38.13 -36.60
N ARG A 63 -22.43 39.00 -37.15
CA ARG A 63 -21.16 39.42 -36.50
C ARG A 63 -21.34 40.64 -35.58
N ARG A 64 -20.49 40.73 -34.54
CA ARG A 64 -20.08 41.95 -33.78
C ARG A 64 -21.16 42.63 -32.91
N ALA A 65 -20.83 43.50 -31.94
CA ALA A 65 -19.65 43.64 -31.04
C ALA A 65 -19.89 44.80 -30.04
N HIS A 66 -19.11 44.83 -28.94
CA HIS A 66 -18.95 45.98 -28.01
C HIS A 66 -20.24 46.39 -27.23
N ARG A 67 -20.24 47.20 -26.16
CA ARG A 67 -19.16 47.77 -25.29
C ARG A 67 -19.75 48.09 -23.90
N ALA A 68 -18.87 48.26 -22.91
CA ALA A 68 -18.97 49.17 -21.75
C ALA A 68 -20.11 49.02 -20.69
N LEU A 69 -19.65 48.74 -19.46
CA LEU A 69 -19.92 49.42 -18.17
C LEU A 69 -20.54 50.85 -18.24
N PRO A 70 -21.18 51.41 -17.16
CA PRO A 70 -20.89 51.13 -15.74
C PRO A 70 -22.06 51.19 -14.71
N ALA A 71 -21.73 50.94 -13.43
CA ALA A 71 -22.38 51.51 -12.21
C ALA A 71 -23.83 51.06 -11.89
N ARG A 72 -24.40 51.21 -10.67
CA ARG A 72 -23.88 51.37 -9.28
C ARG A 72 -25.01 50.98 -8.30
N LEU A 73 -24.65 50.74 -7.02
CA LEU A 73 -25.52 50.82 -5.81
C LEU A 73 -26.69 49.83 -5.66
N GLY A 74 -26.90 49.36 -4.42
CA GLY A 74 -28.26 49.23 -3.86
C GLY A 74 -28.64 47.92 -3.15
N SER A 75 -29.06 48.06 -1.89
CA SER A 75 -30.04 47.24 -1.13
C SER A 75 -29.86 45.71 -0.97
N SER A 76 -30.10 45.25 0.26
CA SER A 76 -30.33 43.84 0.60
C SER A 76 -31.78 43.39 0.33
N PRO A 77 -32.00 42.11 0.06
CA PRO A 77 -33.11 41.32 0.59
C PRO A 77 -32.58 40.46 1.78
N VAL A 78 -33.22 40.37 2.94
CA VAL A 78 -34.61 39.97 3.24
C VAL A 78 -34.88 38.54 2.77
N ALA A 79 -35.05 37.62 3.71
CA ALA A 79 -35.25 36.20 3.45
C ALA A 79 -36.75 35.86 3.22
N PRO A 80 -37.10 35.03 2.22
CA PRO A 80 -38.45 34.48 2.05
C PRO A 80 -38.77 33.35 3.05
N PRO A 81 -40.05 33.02 3.28
CA PRO A 81 -40.48 32.26 4.45
C PRO A 81 -40.44 30.72 4.31
N ARG A 82 -40.54 30.03 5.45
CA ARG A 82 -40.78 28.58 5.53
C ARG A 82 -42.25 28.25 5.18
N PRO A 83 -42.53 27.20 4.39
CA PRO A 83 -43.84 26.54 4.38
C PRO A 83 -43.98 25.60 5.60
N ALA A 84 -45.21 25.36 6.05
CA ALA A 84 -45.53 24.47 7.17
C ALA A 84 -46.56 23.40 6.78
N TRP A 85 -46.09 22.17 6.62
CA TRP A 85 -46.84 20.91 6.53
C TRP A 85 -45.91 19.83 7.14
N GLY A 86 -46.37 18.72 7.71
CA GLY A 86 -47.72 18.21 7.92
C GLY A 86 -47.57 16.73 8.32
N ALA A 87 -48.29 16.25 9.33
CA ALA A 87 -48.00 14.93 9.90
C ALA A 87 -48.51 13.78 9.00
N ASN A 88 -47.59 12.93 8.53
CA ASN A 88 -47.86 11.52 8.19
C ASN A 88 -46.55 10.75 7.99
N THR A 89 -46.37 9.63 8.69
CA THR A 89 -45.19 8.76 8.57
C THR A 89 -45.61 7.36 8.09
N PRO A 90 -45.23 6.91 6.89
CA PRO A 90 -45.55 5.57 6.42
C PRO A 90 -44.64 4.52 7.09
N ALA A 91 -45.21 3.35 7.42
CA ALA A 91 -44.48 2.24 8.01
C ALA A 91 -43.50 1.58 7.01
N ARG A 92 -42.43 0.97 7.53
CA ARG A 92 -41.52 0.06 6.79
C ARG A 92 -41.48 -1.33 7.44
N PRO A 93 -41.14 -2.38 6.66
CA PRO A 93 -41.48 -3.76 7.02
C PRO A 93 -40.54 -4.40 8.05
N ARG A 94 -41.03 -5.49 8.66
CA ARG A 94 -40.25 -6.39 9.52
C ARG A 94 -39.23 -7.21 8.72
N SER A 95 -38.08 -7.49 9.32
CA SER A 95 -37.21 -8.62 9.00
C SER A 95 -36.81 -9.30 10.33
N PRO A 96 -36.70 -10.64 10.41
CA PRO A 96 -36.52 -11.33 11.69
C PRO A 96 -35.05 -11.61 12.01
N PHE A 97 -34.66 -11.48 13.29
CA PHE A 97 -33.78 -12.43 14.00
C PHE A 97 -33.92 -12.24 15.53
N GLY A 98 -33.51 -13.25 16.31
CA GLY A 98 -33.87 -13.42 17.72
C GLY A 98 -33.02 -12.62 18.74
N ALA A 99 -33.50 -12.62 19.98
CA ALA A 99 -32.93 -11.85 21.09
C ALA A 99 -31.59 -12.41 21.62
N PHE A 100 -30.77 -11.51 22.19
CA PHE A 100 -29.63 -11.83 23.06
C PHE A 100 -29.93 -11.40 24.52
N PRO A 101 -29.46 -12.14 25.55
CA PRO A 101 -29.64 -11.80 26.95
C PRO A 101 -28.60 -10.76 27.47
N PRO A 102 -28.87 -10.07 28.60
CA PRO A 102 -27.98 -9.04 29.14
C PRO A 102 -26.79 -9.60 29.93
N HIS A 103 -25.59 -9.07 29.68
CA HIS A 103 -24.39 -9.37 30.48
C HIS A 103 -24.35 -8.59 31.81
N ARG A 104 -23.92 -9.26 32.89
CA ARG A 104 -23.60 -8.62 34.18
C ARG A 104 -22.16 -8.11 34.23
N ARG A 105 -21.89 -7.14 35.12
CA ARG A 105 -20.55 -6.64 35.47
C ARG A 105 -19.77 -7.63 36.38
N PRO A 106 -18.42 -7.59 36.40
CA PRO A 106 -17.59 -8.41 37.29
C PRO A 106 -17.60 -7.91 38.76
N PRO A 107 -17.19 -8.75 39.73
CA PRO A 107 -17.13 -8.41 41.16
C PRO A 107 -15.80 -7.74 41.59
N LEU A 108 -15.78 -7.18 42.80
CA LEU A 108 -14.56 -6.70 43.51
C LEU A 108 -14.10 -7.70 44.59
N GLU A 109 -12.83 -7.60 44.98
CA GLU A 109 -12.20 -8.37 46.08
C GLU A 109 -12.37 -7.71 47.47
N PRO A 110 -12.08 -8.43 48.58
CA PRO A 110 -12.77 -8.21 49.86
C PRO A 110 -11.98 -7.44 50.95
N SER A 111 -12.66 -7.17 52.07
CA SER A 111 -12.08 -6.83 53.38
C SER A 111 -12.99 -7.33 54.52
N PRO A 112 -12.50 -7.47 55.77
CA PRO A 112 -12.83 -8.68 56.54
C PRO A 112 -13.83 -8.57 57.70
N SER A 113 -14.40 -9.74 58.02
CA SER A 113 -14.83 -10.24 59.34
C SER A 113 -16.07 -9.69 60.08
N ALA A 114 -16.95 -10.64 60.43
CA ALA A 114 -17.90 -10.67 61.56
C ALA A 114 -19.15 -9.74 61.54
N PRO A 115 -20.21 -10.07 62.32
CA PRO A 115 -20.80 -11.40 62.53
C PRO A 115 -22.31 -11.43 62.19
N ALA A 116 -22.93 -12.62 62.23
CA ALA A 116 -24.34 -12.80 61.87
C ALA A 116 -25.32 -12.19 62.88
N SER A 117 -26.26 -11.36 62.40
CA SER A 117 -27.52 -11.03 63.09
C SER A 117 -28.61 -10.73 62.06
N ALA A 118 -29.87 -11.03 62.39
CA ALA A 118 -30.98 -10.96 61.44
C ALA A 118 -31.36 -9.52 61.04
N ARG A 119 -31.78 -9.34 59.78
CA ARG A 119 -32.62 -8.22 59.33
C ARG A 119 -33.34 -8.59 58.03
N GLY A 120 -34.58 -8.12 57.87
CA GLY A 120 -35.45 -8.46 56.75
C GLY A 120 -35.05 -7.80 55.43
N ALA A 121 -35.69 -8.22 54.34
CA ALA A 121 -35.49 -7.63 53.01
C ALA A 121 -35.74 -6.10 53.00
N PRO A 122 -34.94 -5.31 52.25
CA PRO A 122 -35.11 -3.86 52.20
C PRO A 122 -36.48 -3.50 51.62
N SER A 123 -37.16 -2.54 52.25
CA SER A 123 -38.48 -2.10 51.79
C SER A 123 -38.40 -1.42 50.41
N HIS A 124 -39.50 -1.43 49.67
CA HIS A 124 -39.60 -0.81 48.34
C HIS A 124 -39.13 0.67 48.34
N ALA A 125 -39.41 1.40 49.43
CA ALA A 125 -38.97 2.78 49.60
C ALA A 125 -37.45 2.96 49.75
N TYR A 126 -36.72 1.95 50.24
CA TYR A 126 -35.25 1.98 50.28
C TYR A 126 -34.67 1.76 48.87
N LEU A 127 -35.19 0.79 48.12
CA LEU A 127 -34.76 0.51 46.75
C LEU A 127 -35.02 1.70 45.82
N HIS A 128 -36.16 2.39 45.97
CA HIS A 128 -36.47 3.59 45.18
C HIS A 128 -35.42 4.70 45.40
N LYS A 129 -35.06 4.98 46.67
CA LYS A 129 -34.02 5.98 47.01
C LYS A 129 -32.64 5.65 46.45
N VAL A 130 -32.25 4.37 46.43
CA VAL A 130 -30.97 3.93 45.83
C VAL A 130 -30.97 4.13 44.31
N ILE A 131 -32.09 3.82 43.64
CA ILE A 131 -32.26 4.03 42.20
C ILE A 131 -32.29 5.53 41.86
N GLU A 132 -32.95 6.36 42.67
CA GLU A 132 -32.98 7.82 42.51
C GLU A 132 -31.58 8.43 42.65
N ALA A 133 -30.86 8.13 43.74
CA ALA A 133 -29.50 8.63 43.95
C ALA A 133 -28.54 8.23 42.82
N GLN A 134 -28.60 6.98 42.35
CA GLN A 134 -27.76 6.50 41.25
C GLN A 134 -28.18 7.07 39.88
N ALA A 135 -29.45 7.48 39.71
CA ALA A 135 -29.92 8.22 38.55
C ALA A 135 -29.48 9.68 38.58
N GLU A 136 -29.40 10.33 39.75
CA GLU A 136 -28.84 11.67 39.91
C GLU A 136 -27.32 11.70 39.65
N GLU A 137 -26.58 10.75 40.21
CA GLU A 137 -25.15 10.54 39.95
C GLU A 137 -24.89 10.32 38.43
N SER A 138 -25.71 9.50 37.78
CA SER A 138 -25.65 9.28 36.33
C SER A 138 -25.95 10.56 35.52
N ARG A 139 -26.87 11.42 35.98
CA ARG A 139 -27.17 12.72 35.33
C ARG A 139 -26.01 13.70 35.48
N ALA A 140 -25.34 13.72 36.63
CA ALA A 140 -24.17 14.57 36.85
C ALA A 140 -23.04 14.23 35.87
N VAL A 141 -22.70 12.94 35.72
CA VAL A 141 -21.69 12.47 34.75
C VAL A 141 -22.05 12.82 33.30
N VAL A 142 -23.33 12.67 32.91
CA VAL A 142 -23.79 13.07 31.57
C VAL A 142 -23.68 14.58 31.34
N HIS A 143 -23.99 15.40 32.35
CA HIS A 143 -23.86 16.86 32.28
C HIS A 143 -22.38 17.29 32.19
N GLU A 144 -21.47 16.66 32.94
CA GLU A 144 -20.04 16.92 32.84
C GLU A 144 -19.49 16.58 31.45
N LEU A 145 -19.85 15.42 30.90
CA LEU A 145 -19.46 15.03 29.53
C LEU A 145 -20.02 16.00 28.46
N GLN A 146 -21.20 16.57 28.68
CA GLN A 146 -21.75 17.62 27.81
C GLN A 146 -20.94 18.92 27.90
N GLN A 147 -20.49 19.33 29.09
CA GLN A 147 -19.62 20.49 29.27
C GLN A 147 -18.23 20.28 28.65
N GLN A 148 -17.59 19.13 28.89
CA GLN A 148 -16.31 18.77 28.27
C GLN A 148 -16.41 18.76 26.73
N ARG A 149 -17.50 18.21 26.17
CA ARG A 149 -17.77 18.25 24.73
C ARG A 149 -17.91 19.68 24.21
N ALA A 150 -18.65 20.55 24.90
CA ALA A 150 -18.81 21.94 24.49
C ALA A 150 -17.48 22.71 24.47
N GLN A 151 -16.60 22.47 25.47
CA GLN A 151 -15.25 23.03 25.51
C GLN A 151 -14.40 22.55 24.32
N LEU A 152 -14.44 21.25 23.99
CA LEU A 152 -13.76 20.67 22.83
C LEU A 152 -14.27 21.22 21.49
N GLU A 153 -15.58 21.40 21.33
CA GLU A 153 -16.17 22.04 20.15
C GLU A 153 -15.74 23.50 20.02
N GLU A 154 -15.60 24.25 21.13
CA GLU A 154 -15.08 25.62 21.10
C GLU A 154 -13.57 25.67 20.80
N GLN A 155 -12.75 24.80 21.39
CA GLN A 155 -11.32 24.68 21.08
C GLN A 155 -11.10 24.37 19.59
N LEU A 156 -11.86 23.43 19.04
CA LEU A 156 -11.85 23.11 17.61
C LEU A 156 -12.27 24.32 16.75
N ARG A 157 -13.23 25.13 17.23
CA ARG A 157 -13.65 26.37 16.56
C ARG A 157 -12.56 27.45 16.58
N ARG A 158 -11.80 27.57 17.68
CA ARG A 158 -10.64 28.47 17.80
C ARG A 158 -9.50 28.04 16.88
N ALA A 159 -9.07 26.79 16.92
CA ALA A 159 -8.04 26.26 16.01
C ALA A 159 -8.43 26.41 14.53
N ARG A 160 -9.70 26.14 14.17
CA ARG A 160 -10.24 26.40 12.82
C ARG A 160 -10.32 27.87 12.45
N TRP A 161 -10.24 28.81 13.39
CA TRP A 161 -10.13 30.24 13.12
C TRP A 161 -8.66 30.65 12.97
N GLU A 162 -7.78 30.20 13.87
CA GLU A 162 -6.34 30.43 13.82
C GLU A 162 -5.69 29.95 12.51
N VAL A 163 -6.08 28.77 12.00
CA VAL A 163 -5.61 28.27 10.69
C VAL A 163 -6.07 29.17 9.52
N ARG A 164 -7.27 29.74 9.59
CA ARG A 164 -7.78 30.68 8.56
C ARG A 164 -7.09 32.04 8.66
N GLU A 165 -6.84 32.53 9.87
CA GLU A 165 -6.04 33.73 10.13
C GLU A 165 -4.60 33.55 9.63
N ALA A 166 -3.94 32.42 9.92
CA ALA A 166 -2.61 32.13 9.44
C ALA A 166 -2.56 32.06 7.90
N HIS A 167 -3.56 31.43 7.28
CA HIS A 167 -3.69 31.40 5.83
C HIS A 167 -3.86 32.81 5.24
N HIS A 168 -4.76 33.62 5.79
CA HIS A 168 -4.99 34.99 5.30
C HIS A 168 -3.80 35.93 5.56
N ARG A 169 -3.08 35.76 6.68
CA ARG A 169 -1.82 36.47 6.94
C ARG A 169 -0.74 36.07 5.92
N ASN A 170 -0.65 34.78 5.56
CA ASN A 170 0.24 34.34 4.49
C ASN A 170 -0.16 34.91 3.11
N GLU A 171 -1.45 34.95 2.75
CA GLU A 171 -1.91 35.65 1.53
C GLU A 171 -1.48 37.13 1.53
N GLN A 172 -1.67 37.83 2.65
CA GLN A 172 -1.24 39.23 2.77
C GLN A 172 0.28 39.37 2.69
N LEU A 173 1.04 38.44 3.26
CA LEU A 173 2.50 38.47 3.27
C LEU A 173 3.04 38.21 1.86
N VAL A 174 2.49 37.24 1.13
CA VAL A 174 2.74 37.02 -0.30
C VAL A 174 2.41 38.28 -1.10
N ARG A 175 1.23 38.88 -0.93
CA ARG A 175 0.86 40.13 -1.65
C ARG A 175 1.78 41.31 -1.33
N ARG A 176 2.34 41.41 -0.12
CA ARG A 176 3.34 42.44 0.23
C ARG A 176 4.70 42.16 -0.42
N VAL A 177 5.14 40.89 -0.44
CA VAL A 177 6.38 40.47 -1.12
C VAL A 177 6.28 40.66 -2.64
N SER A 178 5.14 40.33 -3.26
CA SER A 178 4.85 40.61 -4.68
C SER A 178 4.62 42.09 -5.00
N GLY A 179 4.35 42.93 -4.00
CA GLY A 179 4.06 44.36 -4.16
C GLY A 179 5.25 45.29 -3.93
N ALA A 180 6.36 44.79 -3.39
CA ALA A 180 7.59 45.56 -3.22
C ALA A 180 8.38 45.59 -4.55
N PRO A 181 8.75 46.76 -5.09
CA PRO A 181 9.57 46.85 -6.29
C PRO A 181 11.02 46.45 -5.96
N LEU A 182 11.30 45.15 -6.00
CA LEU A 182 12.65 44.62 -5.92
C LEU A 182 13.49 45.16 -7.08
N SER A 183 14.54 45.91 -6.75
CA SER A 183 15.53 46.40 -7.70
C SER A 183 16.01 45.26 -8.59
N HIS A 184 15.83 45.38 -9.91
CA HIS A 184 16.07 44.31 -10.86
C HIS A 184 17.56 44.01 -11.04
N ALA A 185 18.13 43.26 -10.10
CA ALA A 185 19.13 42.26 -10.47
C ALA A 185 18.44 41.27 -11.43
N PRO A 186 19.04 40.92 -12.58
CA PRO A 186 18.40 40.05 -13.55
C PRO A 186 18.26 38.63 -12.98
N GLN A 187 17.08 38.32 -12.45
CA GLN A 187 16.73 36.95 -12.07
C GLN A 187 16.74 36.11 -13.35
N ALA A 188 17.65 35.14 -13.41
CA ALA A 188 17.69 34.17 -14.50
C ALA A 188 16.36 33.42 -14.54
N SER A 189 15.74 33.34 -15.72
CA SER A 189 14.46 32.65 -15.88
C SER A 189 14.60 31.20 -15.39
N PRO A 190 13.73 30.72 -14.49
CA PRO A 190 13.77 29.35 -13.97
C PRO A 190 13.36 28.28 -15.00
N SER A 191 12.89 28.71 -16.18
CA SER A 191 12.71 27.86 -17.36
C SER A 191 14.00 27.10 -17.69
N GLY A 192 13.95 25.77 -17.64
CA GLY A 192 15.11 24.87 -17.58
C GLY A 192 16.27 25.15 -18.55
N TRP A 193 17.48 24.92 -18.03
CA TRP A 193 18.80 25.22 -18.61
C TRP A 193 19.16 26.71 -18.75
N THR A 194 20.28 27.10 -18.13
CA THR A 194 20.96 28.37 -18.40
C THR A 194 22.47 28.13 -18.52
N ALA A 195 23.15 28.94 -19.33
CA ALA A 195 24.60 28.88 -19.46
C ALA A 195 25.31 29.10 -18.10
N ALA A 196 24.76 29.94 -17.21
CA ALA A 196 25.28 30.17 -15.87
C ALA A 196 25.19 28.92 -14.97
N ALA A 197 24.05 28.21 -14.97
CA ALA A 197 23.90 26.96 -14.21
C ALA A 197 24.80 25.85 -14.77
N TRP A 198 24.94 25.77 -16.09
CA TRP A 198 25.85 24.82 -16.74
C TRP A 198 27.31 25.11 -16.37
N LEU A 199 27.77 26.37 -16.47
CA LEU A 199 29.11 26.78 -16.04
C LEU A 199 29.38 26.50 -14.55
N ALA A 200 28.38 26.71 -13.68
CA ALA A 200 28.47 26.35 -12.27
C ALA A 200 28.67 24.84 -12.08
N SER A 201 27.97 24.00 -12.85
CA SER A 201 28.15 22.52 -12.82
C SER A 201 29.52 22.05 -13.33
N LEU A 202 30.26 22.88 -14.09
CA LEU A 202 31.66 22.60 -14.46
C LEU A 202 32.65 22.90 -13.32
N GLY A 203 32.17 23.30 -12.13
CA GLY A 203 33.02 23.68 -11.02
C GLY A 203 33.71 25.03 -11.21
N ALA A 204 33.19 25.92 -12.07
CA ALA A 204 33.79 27.23 -12.34
C ALA A 204 34.06 28.08 -11.06
N PRO A 205 33.20 28.08 -10.01
CA PRO A 205 33.52 28.74 -8.74
C PRO A 205 34.75 28.15 -8.05
N SER A 206 34.92 26.82 -8.08
CA SER A 206 36.08 26.14 -7.51
C SER A 206 37.35 26.39 -8.33
N LEU A 207 37.25 26.43 -9.67
CA LEU A 207 38.38 26.79 -10.54
C LEU A 207 38.84 28.23 -10.31
N LEU A 208 37.90 29.16 -10.10
CA LEU A 208 38.18 30.55 -9.71
C LEU A 208 38.82 30.63 -8.31
N ALA A 209 38.31 29.87 -7.33
CA ALA A 209 38.89 29.80 -5.99
C ALA A 209 40.32 29.24 -6.01
N ASP A 210 40.55 28.10 -6.67
CA ASP A 210 41.89 27.51 -6.88
C ASP A 210 42.86 28.53 -7.49
N ALA A 211 42.42 29.26 -8.51
CA ALA A 211 43.22 30.25 -9.22
C ALA A 211 43.59 31.46 -8.35
N LEU A 212 42.62 32.02 -7.63
CA LEU A 212 42.83 33.11 -6.69
C LEU A 212 43.78 32.68 -5.55
N LEU A 213 43.54 31.53 -4.93
CA LEU A 213 44.36 30.99 -3.84
C LEU A 213 45.80 30.70 -4.30
N SER A 214 45.95 30.13 -5.51
CA SER A 214 47.28 29.88 -6.11
C SER A 214 48.04 31.17 -6.38
N ALA A 215 47.40 32.18 -6.98
CA ALA A 215 48.01 33.49 -7.23
C ALA A 215 48.36 34.22 -5.92
N LEU A 216 47.59 34.01 -4.85
CA LEU A 216 47.83 34.59 -3.53
C LEU A 216 48.94 33.92 -2.71
N HIS A 217 49.41 32.74 -3.09
CA HIS A 217 50.51 31.97 -2.46
C HIS A 217 50.34 31.62 -0.96
N SER A 218 49.28 32.09 -0.29
CA SER A 218 48.95 31.81 1.11
C SER A 218 48.35 30.42 1.27
N ARG A 219 48.70 29.74 2.37
CA ARG A 219 48.20 28.39 2.71
C ARG A 219 47.30 28.34 3.96
N ASP A 220 47.12 29.46 4.67
CA ASP A 220 46.12 29.58 5.73
C ASP A 220 44.98 30.53 5.31
N GLY A 221 43.81 30.33 5.92
CA GLY A 221 42.58 31.05 5.58
C GLY A 221 42.56 32.51 6.04
N ALA A 222 43.35 32.90 7.04
CA ALA A 222 43.42 34.28 7.52
C ALA A 222 44.25 35.14 6.56
N GLY A 223 45.41 34.64 6.12
CA GLY A 223 46.22 35.26 5.07
C GLY A 223 45.46 35.39 3.76
N CYS A 224 44.74 34.34 3.34
CA CYS A 224 43.90 34.40 2.13
C CYS A 224 42.79 35.47 2.25
N LEU A 225 42.09 35.56 3.38
CA LEU A 225 41.05 36.58 3.59
C LEU A 225 41.63 38.00 3.66
N ALA A 226 42.82 38.18 4.25
CA ALA A 226 43.52 39.46 4.27
C ALA A 226 43.92 39.93 2.87
N SER A 227 44.48 39.04 2.05
CA SER A 227 44.89 39.39 0.68
C SER A 227 43.71 39.57 -0.27
N LEU A 228 42.59 38.83 -0.10
CA LEU A 228 41.35 39.10 -0.83
C LEU A 228 40.77 40.48 -0.49
N ARG A 229 40.88 40.94 0.77
CA ARG A 229 40.52 42.31 1.18
C ARG A 229 41.45 43.39 0.61
N ALA A 230 42.65 43.04 0.18
CA ALA A 230 43.61 43.96 -0.43
C ALA A 230 43.38 44.19 -1.95
N ILE A 231 42.40 43.51 -2.56
CA ILE A 231 42.02 43.72 -3.96
C ILE A 231 41.23 45.04 -4.09
N ALA A 232 41.97 46.15 -4.20
CA ALA A 232 41.43 47.51 -4.16
C ALA A 232 40.81 48.02 -5.48
N SER A 233 41.02 47.33 -6.61
CA SER A 233 40.49 47.75 -7.92
C SER A 233 40.24 46.57 -8.88
N ALA A 234 39.50 46.84 -9.95
CA ALA A 234 39.31 45.89 -11.05
C ALA A 234 40.64 45.49 -11.71
N ASP A 235 41.59 46.42 -11.88
CA ASP A 235 42.91 46.14 -12.46
C ASP A 235 43.78 45.28 -11.53
N ALA A 236 43.66 45.45 -10.21
CA ALA A 236 44.32 44.59 -9.23
C ALA A 236 43.76 43.16 -9.30
N ALA A 237 42.44 43.00 -9.39
CA ALA A 237 41.80 41.71 -9.60
C ALA A 237 42.22 41.07 -10.93
N LEU A 238 42.22 41.86 -12.02
CA LEU A 238 42.60 41.40 -13.36
C LEU A 238 44.07 40.96 -13.40
N SER A 239 45.00 41.75 -12.87
CA SER A 239 46.43 41.39 -12.83
C SER A 239 46.68 40.11 -12.02
N LEU A 240 45.89 39.86 -10.97
CA LEU A 240 45.99 38.65 -10.15
C LEU A 240 45.42 37.43 -10.88
N LEU A 241 44.29 37.58 -11.58
CA LEU A 241 43.69 36.53 -12.40
C LEU A 241 44.53 36.20 -13.66
N SER A 242 45.10 37.20 -14.33
CA SER A 242 45.97 37.03 -15.51
C SER A 242 47.31 36.36 -15.20
N ARG A 243 47.72 36.27 -13.93
CA ARG A 243 48.88 35.49 -13.48
C ARG A 243 48.54 34.05 -13.10
N SER A 244 47.27 33.67 -13.18
CA SER A 244 46.77 32.34 -12.83
C SER A 244 46.42 31.53 -14.08
N SER A 245 46.49 30.20 -13.98
CA SER A 245 46.05 29.28 -15.05
C SER A 245 44.52 29.17 -15.18
N LEU A 246 43.75 30.19 -14.75
CA LEU A 246 42.29 30.15 -14.73
C LEU A 246 41.70 30.02 -16.12
N LEU A 247 42.13 30.86 -17.07
CA LEU A 247 41.62 30.86 -18.44
C LEU A 247 41.89 29.52 -19.13
N GLU A 248 43.06 28.93 -18.90
CA GLU A 248 43.48 27.64 -19.43
C GLU A 248 42.64 26.49 -18.83
N ARG A 249 42.46 26.49 -17.50
CA ARG A 249 41.60 25.52 -16.80
C ARG A 249 40.13 25.63 -17.22
N LEU A 250 39.61 26.85 -17.39
CA LEU A 250 38.25 27.08 -17.88
C LEU A 250 38.10 26.62 -19.34
N ALA A 251 39.06 26.91 -20.22
CA ALA A 251 39.05 26.42 -21.60
C ALA A 251 39.11 24.88 -21.67
N GLN A 252 39.92 24.23 -20.83
CA GLN A 252 39.98 22.78 -20.71
C GLN A 252 38.69 22.16 -20.11
N ALA A 253 38.03 22.85 -19.18
CA ALA A 253 36.74 22.42 -18.64
C ALA A 253 35.63 22.56 -19.71
N LEU A 254 35.53 23.71 -20.36
CA LEU A 254 34.61 24.00 -21.46
C LEU A 254 34.78 23.02 -22.63
N SER A 255 36.02 22.76 -23.06
CA SER A 255 36.30 21.84 -24.16
C SER A 255 35.84 20.41 -23.85
N ARG A 256 36.13 19.91 -22.63
CA ARG A 256 35.65 18.59 -22.17
C ARG A 256 34.13 18.53 -22.03
N ALA A 257 33.50 19.58 -21.49
CA ALA A 257 32.05 19.65 -21.38
C ALA A 257 31.35 19.73 -22.75
N ALA A 258 31.92 20.50 -23.69
CA ALA A 258 31.45 20.56 -25.07
C ALA A 258 31.69 19.24 -25.83
N ALA A 259 32.70 18.45 -25.49
CA ALA A 259 32.86 17.09 -25.99
C ALA A 259 31.78 16.14 -25.42
N ALA A 260 31.50 16.21 -24.11
CA ALA A 260 30.43 15.43 -23.48
C ALA A 260 29.03 15.74 -24.06
N LEU A 261 28.72 17.01 -24.35
CA LEU A 261 27.50 17.44 -25.05
C LEU A 261 27.33 16.81 -26.45
N ARG A 262 28.41 16.32 -27.06
CA ARG A 262 28.42 15.66 -28.38
C ARG A 262 28.52 14.14 -28.30
N ALA A 263 28.68 13.57 -27.10
CA ALA A 263 28.73 12.13 -26.91
C ALA A 263 27.31 11.54 -26.91
N PRO A 264 27.03 10.47 -27.68
CA PRO A 264 25.76 9.76 -27.56
C PRO A 264 25.66 9.05 -26.19
N PRO A 265 24.44 8.78 -25.69
CA PRO A 265 24.26 7.93 -24.51
C PRO A 265 24.81 6.52 -24.75
N PRO A 266 25.20 5.79 -23.68
CA PRO A 266 25.83 4.48 -23.81
C PRO A 266 24.92 3.46 -24.50
N ALA A 267 25.38 2.91 -25.62
CA ALA A 267 24.57 2.05 -26.51
C ALA A 267 24.18 0.69 -25.90
N SER A 268 24.80 0.26 -24.79
CA SER A 268 24.65 -1.06 -24.19
C SER A 268 23.74 -1.12 -22.96
N ALA A 269 22.99 -0.07 -22.65
CA ALA A 269 22.03 -0.07 -21.55
C ALA A 269 20.77 -0.92 -21.87
N PRO A 270 20.06 -1.45 -20.85
CA PRO A 270 18.85 -2.25 -21.06
C PRO A 270 17.63 -1.39 -21.46
N ARG A 271 16.84 -1.88 -22.42
CA ARG A 271 15.59 -1.22 -22.87
C ARG A 271 14.54 -1.22 -21.75
N LEU A 272 14.34 -0.05 -21.13
CA LEU A 272 13.25 0.19 -20.20
C LEU A 272 11.88 0.07 -20.90
N ALA A 273 10.87 -0.44 -20.18
CA ALA A 273 9.49 -0.42 -20.62
C ALA A 273 8.87 1.00 -20.60
N ASP A 274 7.77 1.18 -21.33
CA ASP A 274 7.03 2.45 -21.44
C ASP A 274 6.65 3.10 -20.08
N LYS A 275 6.54 2.31 -19.01
CA LYS A 275 6.18 2.81 -17.66
C LYS A 275 7.19 3.81 -17.08
N PHE A 276 8.47 3.71 -17.44
CA PHE A 276 9.52 4.65 -17.03
C PHE A 276 9.58 5.91 -17.90
N VAL A 277 8.85 5.94 -19.02
CA VAL A 277 8.92 6.97 -20.04
C VAL A 277 7.68 7.85 -20.00
N LEU A 278 7.84 9.05 -19.43
CA LEU A 278 6.77 10.03 -19.35
C LEU A 278 6.61 10.76 -20.69
N ARG A 279 5.41 10.66 -21.28
CA ARG A 279 5.10 11.21 -22.61
C ARG A 279 4.22 12.46 -22.51
N PRO A 280 4.51 13.57 -23.23
CA PRO A 280 3.70 14.79 -23.18
C PRO A 280 2.21 14.61 -23.57
N ALA A 281 1.89 13.58 -24.37
CA ALA A 281 0.52 13.26 -24.77
C ALA A 281 -0.30 12.50 -23.70
N GLU A 282 0.34 11.95 -22.67
CA GLU A 282 -0.32 11.30 -21.53
C GLU A 282 -0.74 12.35 -20.48
N GLY A 283 -1.46 13.38 -20.96
CA GLY A 283 -1.32 14.77 -20.52
C GLY A 283 -1.89 15.20 -19.16
N VAL A 284 -1.84 14.38 -18.09
CA VAL A 284 -2.27 14.81 -16.74
C VAL A 284 -1.25 14.50 -15.63
N LEU A 285 -0.07 15.11 -15.77
CA LEU A 285 0.90 15.27 -14.68
C LEU A 285 0.50 16.31 -13.63
N CYS A 286 -0.44 17.20 -13.97
CA CYS A 286 -0.75 18.36 -13.16
C CYS A 286 -2.23 18.44 -12.86
N THR A 287 -2.60 17.89 -11.71
CA THR A 287 -3.82 18.30 -11.01
C THR A 287 -3.54 19.42 -10.02
N ARG A 288 -4.59 20.00 -9.45
CA ARG A 288 -4.49 21.08 -8.45
C ARG A 288 -3.98 20.53 -7.11
N PRO A 289 -3.28 21.34 -6.29
CA PRO A 289 -2.80 20.95 -4.96
C PRO A 289 -3.83 20.27 -4.05
N GLN A 290 -5.12 20.56 -4.21
CA GLN A 290 -6.19 19.99 -3.39
C GLN A 290 -6.36 18.47 -3.59
N LEU A 291 -6.01 17.88 -4.75
CA LEU A 291 -6.11 16.42 -4.91
C LEU A 291 -5.02 15.67 -4.13
N PHE A 292 -3.87 16.28 -3.81
CA PHE A 292 -2.87 15.66 -2.94
C PHE A 292 -3.49 15.26 -1.59
N PHE A 293 -4.43 16.04 -1.07
CA PHE A 293 -5.03 15.78 0.24
C PHE A 293 -6.20 14.80 0.22
N SER A 294 -6.75 14.44 -0.96
CA SER A 294 -7.86 13.48 -1.06
C SER A 294 -7.39 12.02 -1.20
N GLY A 295 -6.11 11.81 -1.53
CA GLY A 295 -5.48 10.49 -1.51
C GLY A 295 -6.08 9.48 -2.49
N LEU A 296 -5.78 8.20 -2.28
CA LEU A 296 -6.34 7.13 -3.11
C LEU A 296 -7.85 6.95 -2.89
N ASP A 297 -8.30 7.16 -1.65
CA ASP A 297 -9.70 7.07 -1.22
C ASP A 297 -10.59 8.08 -1.94
N GLY A 298 -10.14 9.31 -2.16
CA GLY A 298 -10.91 10.40 -2.77
C GLY A 298 -11.27 10.24 -4.25
N GLY A 299 -10.80 9.18 -4.93
CA GLY A 299 -11.15 8.86 -6.31
C GLY A 299 -11.69 7.43 -6.51
N LEU A 300 -11.21 6.46 -5.73
CA LEU A 300 -11.68 5.07 -5.80
C LEU A 300 -12.78 4.74 -4.79
N GLY A 301 -13.02 5.60 -3.79
CA GLY A 301 -13.73 5.26 -2.56
C GLY A 301 -12.78 4.68 -1.51
N ALA A 302 -13.14 4.83 -0.24
CA ALA A 302 -12.44 4.14 0.86
C ALA A 302 -12.74 2.64 0.85
N THR A 303 -11.81 1.84 1.36
CA THR A 303 -11.99 0.39 1.54
C THR A 303 -12.60 0.11 2.91
N GLU A 304 -13.60 -0.78 2.99
CA GLU A 304 -14.30 -1.13 4.24
C GLU A 304 -13.81 -2.45 4.89
N SER A 305 -13.05 -3.28 4.17
CA SER A 305 -12.55 -4.59 4.66
C SER A 305 -11.10 -4.83 4.25
N ILE A 306 -10.35 -5.50 5.13
CA ILE A 306 -8.98 -5.97 4.84
C ILE A 306 -8.95 -7.23 3.95
N GLU A 307 -10.08 -7.92 3.80
CA GLU A 307 -10.24 -9.17 3.02
C GLU A 307 -10.39 -8.89 1.51
N THR A 308 -9.30 -8.52 0.86
CA THR A 308 -9.30 -8.03 -0.53
C THR A 308 -9.23 -9.10 -1.60
N MET A 309 -8.64 -10.28 -1.35
CA MET A 309 -8.48 -11.35 -2.35
C MET A 309 -9.73 -11.65 -3.21
N PRO A 310 -10.96 -11.83 -2.67
CA PRO A 310 -12.12 -12.14 -3.49
C PRO A 310 -12.54 -10.98 -4.41
N ALA A 311 -12.31 -9.74 -3.99
CA ALA A 311 -12.55 -8.55 -4.80
C ALA A 311 -11.48 -8.43 -5.91
N MET A 312 -10.21 -8.62 -5.57
CA MET A 312 -9.10 -8.61 -6.53
C MET A 312 -9.24 -9.71 -7.59
N GLU A 313 -9.64 -10.92 -7.19
CA GLU A 313 -9.88 -12.02 -8.12
C GLU A 313 -11.03 -11.68 -9.08
N ARG A 314 -12.16 -11.21 -8.55
CA ARG A 314 -13.30 -10.77 -9.35
C ARG A 314 -12.95 -9.63 -10.30
N GLU A 315 -12.13 -8.67 -9.86
CA GLU A 315 -11.62 -7.55 -10.67
C GLU A 315 -10.84 -8.01 -11.90
N HIS A 316 -10.18 -9.18 -11.86
CA HIS A 316 -9.38 -9.66 -12.98
C HIS A 316 -10.05 -10.78 -13.80
N THR A 317 -10.91 -11.58 -13.18
CA THR A 317 -11.43 -12.82 -13.80
C THR A 317 -12.88 -12.74 -14.26
N ALA A 318 -13.68 -11.80 -13.72
CA ALA A 318 -15.14 -11.80 -13.86
C ALA A 318 -15.77 -10.44 -14.19
N LEU A 319 -15.02 -9.33 -14.17
CA LEU A 319 -15.49 -8.04 -14.68
C LEU A 319 -15.40 -7.94 -16.21
N ALA A 320 -16.03 -6.91 -16.78
CA ALA A 320 -16.30 -6.80 -18.21
C ALA A 320 -15.05 -6.87 -19.11
N ASP A 321 -13.90 -6.38 -18.62
CA ASP A 321 -12.63 -6.35 -19.33
C ASP A 321 -11.68 -7.52 -18.98
N ALA A 322 -12.14 -8.48 -18.18
CA ALA A 322 -11.34 -9.62 -17.70
C ALA A 322 -10.75 -10.46 -18.84
N ARG A 323 -11.52 -10.63 -19.92
CA ARG A 323 -11.16 -11.43 -21.10
C ARG A 323 -10.81 -10.56 -22.33
N GLU A 324 -10.90 -9.25 -22.21
CA GLU A 324 -10.60 -8.33 -23.31
C GLU A 324 -9.09 -8.23 -23.53
N SER A 325 -8.68 -8.34 -24.80
CA SER A 325 -7.27 -8.38 -25.18
C SER A 325 -6.66 -6.99 -25.25
N PHE A 326 -5.56 -6.79 -24.53
CA PHE A 326 -4.81 -5.53 -24.54
C PHE A 326 -3.31 -5.78 -24.75
N LEU A 327 -2.59 -4.70 -25.04
CA LEU A 327 -1.14 -4.67 -25.19
C LEU A 327 -0.52 -4.10 -23.90
N GLY A 328 0.35 -4.88 -23.26
CA GLY A 328 1.09 -4.50 -22.05
C GLY A 328 2.54 -4.12 -22.33
N SER A 329 3.31 -4.06 -21.24
CA SER A 329 4.77 -3.97 -21.24
C SER A 329 5.42 -4.97 -22.21
N TYR A 330 6.53 -4.58 -22.85
CA TYR A 330 7.25 -5.39 -23.84
C TYR A 330 6.39 -5.98 -24.97
N GLU A 331 5.33 -5.24 -25.38
CA GLU A 331 4.39 -5.61 -26.45
C GLU A 331 3.66 -6.95 -26.20
N THR A 332 3.55 -7.33 -24.92
CA THR A 332 2.85 -8.53 -24.48
C THR A 332 1.35 -8.41 -24.75
N ARG A 333 0.80 -9.29 -25.60
CA ARG A 333 -0.65 -9.37 -25.87
C ARG A 333 -1.31 -10.32 -24.88
N THR A 334 -2.15 -9.81 -23.99
CA THR A 334 -2.71 -10.59 -22.87
C THR A 334 -4.12 -10.12 -22.48
N THR A 335 -4.71 -10.73 -21.44
CA THR A 335 -5.98 -10.32 -20.82
C THR A 335 -5.81 -10.30 -19.30
N SER A 336 -6.68 -9.59 -18.58
CA SER A 336 -6.53 -9.44 -17.12
C SER A 336 -6.71 -10.76 -16.36
N ALA A 337 -7.52 -11.68 -16.90
CA ALA A 337 -7.65 -13.03 -16.37
C ALA A 337 -6.35 -13.84 -16.54
N ILE A 338 -5.66 -13.71 -17.69
CA ILE A 338 -4.37 -14.39 -17.92
C ILE A 338 -3.32 -13.90 -16.92
N GLU A 339 -3.19 -12.58 -16.75
CA GLU A 339 -2.21 -11.98 -15.84
C GLU A 339 -2.47 -12.33 -14.37
N TRP A 340 -3.74 -12.44 -13.96
CA TRP A 340 -4.12 -12.94 -12.63
C TRP A 340 -3.57 -14.35 -12.38
N TRP A 341 -3.87 -15.30 -13.25
CA TRP A 341 -3.43 -16.68 -13.07
C TRP A 341 -1.90 -16.82 -13.20
N PHE A 342 -1.24 -16.04 -14.06
CA PHE A 342 0.22 -15.99 -14.18
C PHE A 342 0.92 -15.61 -12.85
N VAL A 343 0.31 -14.70 -12.08
CA VAL A 343 0.85 -14.25 -10.77
C VAL A 343 0.41 -15.14 -9.61
N VAL A 344 -0.86 -15.58 -9.58
CA VAL A 344 -1.49 -16.17 -8.39
C VAL A 344 -1.34 -17.69 -8.32
N ASP A 345 -1.54 -18.40 -9.43
CA ASP A 345 -1.32 -19.84 -9.56
C ASP A 345 -0.93 -20.19 -11.01
N PRO A 346 0.35 -20.00 -11.38
CA PRO A 346 0.80 -20.32 -12.72
C PRO A 346 0.88 -21.84 -13.00
N ALA A 347 0.74 -22.70 -11.98
CA ALA A 347 0.83 -24.14 -12.14
C ALA A 347 -0.50 -24.74 -12.64
N ASN A 348 -1.64 -24.26 -12.13
CA ASN A 348 -2.96 -24.64 -12.64
C ASN A 348 -3.51 -23.65 -13.68
N GLY A 349 -3.02 -22.40 -13.70
CA GLY A 349 -3.55 -21.30 -14.50
C GLY A 349 -3.75 -21.59 -15.99
N LEU A 350 -2.77 -22.22 -16.65
CA LEU A 350 -2.89 -22.65 -18.05
C LEU A 350 -4.11 -23.56 -18.28
N ARG A 351 -4.30 -24.55 -17.41
CA ARG A 351 -5.44 -25.48 -17.46
C ARG A 351 -6.76 -24.75 -17.19
N THR A 352 -6.80 -23.85 -16.20
CA THR A 352 -7.99 -23.05 -15.86
C THR A 352 -8.43 -22.12 -16.99
N LEU A 353 -7.46 -21.62 -17.78
CA LEU A 353 -7.70 -20.70 -18.90
C LEU A 353 -7.87 -21.41 -20.26
N GLY A 354 -7.57 -22.71 -20.35
CA GLY A 354 -7.58 -23.45 -21.61
C GLY A 354 -6.41 -23.11 -22.54
N LEU A 355 -5.28 -22.67 -22.00
CA LEU A 355 -4.08 -22.28 -22.75
C LEU A 355 -3.03 -23.40 -22.76
N SER A 356 -2.30 -23.51 -23.88
CA SER A 356 -1.10 -24.36 -24.00
C SER A 356 0.15 -23.73 -23.41
N GLU A 357 0.26 -22.41 -23.46
CA GLU A 357 1.42 -21.62 -23.03
C GLU A 357 1.02 -20.22 -22.55
N TRP A 358 1.93 -19.52 -21.88
CA TRP A 358 1.72 -18.14 -21.43
C TRP A 358 2.07 -17.14 -22.55
N PRO A 359 1.40 -15.97 -22.66
CA PRO A 359 1.68 -15.02 -23.72
C PRO A 359 3.09 -14.43 -23.61
N ALA A 360 3.87 -14.57 -24.70
CA ALA A 360 5.24 -14.13 -24.80
C ALA A 360 5.40 -12.60 -24.89
N ASP A 361 6.55 -12.13 -24.41
CA ASP A 361 6.95 -10.72 -24.41
C ASP A 361 7.53 -10.35 -25.79
N ALA A 362 6.67 -10.01 -26.76
CA ALA A 362 7.02 -9.89 -28.17
C ALA A 362 8.16 -8.90 -28.50
N ALA A 363 8.41 -7.91 -27.63
CA ALA A 363 9.45 -6.90 -27.79
C ALA A 363 10.52 -6.92 -26.68
N ALA A 364 10.61 -8.01 -25.91
CA ALA A 364 11.78 -8.28 -25.07
C ALA A 364 13.02 -8.53 -25.97
N PRO A 365 14.23 -8.11 -25.56
CA PRO A 365 15.45 -8.46 -26.28
C PRO A 365 15.62 -9.99 -26.37
N ALA A 366 16.28 -10.46 -27.43
CA ALA A 366 16.37 -11.89 -27.80
C ALA A 366 17.14 -12.80 -26.81
N HIS A 367 17.40 -12.35 -25.59
CA HIS A 367 18.03 -13.11 -24.52
C HIS A 367 16.96 -13.54 -23.50
N HIS A 368 16.69 -14.85 -23.42
CA HIS A 368 15.61 -15.41 -22.58
C HIS A 368 15.67 -15.01 -21.09
N GLN A 369 16.81 -14.53 -20.59
CA GLN A 369 16.97 -14.00 -19.23
C GLN A 369 16.19 -12.69 -18.94
N GLN A 370 15.63 -12.04 -19.96
CA GLN A 370 14.84 -10.80 -19.80
C GLN A 370 13.33 -11.01 -20.02
N ALA A 371 12.90 -12.14 -20.59
CA ALA A 371 11.48 -12.49 -20.71
C ALA A 371 10.92 -12.96 -19.36
N ARG A 372 9.70 -12.53 -19.02
CA ARG A 372 9.04 -12.86 -17.76
C ARG A 372 8.86 -14.37 -17.58
N GLN A 373 9.05 -14.84 -16.36
CA GLN A 373 8.92 -16.27 -16.02
C GLN A 373 7.77 -16.49 -15.02
N PRO A 374 6.93 -17.53 -15.21
CA PRO A 374 5.91 -17.90 -14.24
C PRO A 374 6.56 -18.34 -12.93
N ARG A 375 6.30 -17.59 -11.85
CA ARG A 375 6.83 -17.85 -10.49
C ARG A 375 5.70 -18.10 -9.49
N PRO A 376 5.58 -19.29 -8.89
CA PRO A 376 4.61 -19.59 -7.85
C PRO A 376 4.75 -18.66 -6.63
N LEU A 377 3.65 -18.42 -5.91
CA LEU A 377 3.68 -17.57 -4.71
C LEU A 377 4.56 -18.14 -3.58
N ALA A 378 4.83 -19.45 -3.58
CA ALA A 378 5.72 -20.10 -2.61
C ALA A 378 7.14 -19.53 -2.62
N ASP A 379 7.69 -19.22 -3.81
CA ASP A 379 9.03 -18.65 -4.04
C ASP A 379 9.27 -17.35 -3.25
N PHE A 380 8.20 -16.60 -2.98
CA PHE A 380 8.25 -15.30 -2.34
C PHE A 380 8.14 -15.41 -0.81
N THR A 381 7.89 -16.60 -0.24
CA THR A 381 7.77 -16.81 1.21
C THR A 381 9.05 -16.40 1.97
N PRO A 382 10.28 -16.74 1.53
CA PRO A 382 11.49 -16.28 2.20
C PRO A 382 11.73 -14.76 2.05
N PRO A 383 11.65 -14.13 0.86
CA PRO A 383 11.72 -12.67 0.72
C PRO A 383 10.65 -11.89 1.49
N MET A 384 9.42 -12.40 1.59
CA MET A 384 8.37 -11.80 2.43
C MET A 384 8.73 -11.85 3.92
N ARG A 385 9.45 -12.88 4.37
CA ARG A 385 9.91 -12.99 5.77
C ARG A 385 11.00 -11.96 6.10
N ASP A 386 12.00 -11.78 5.23
CA ASP A 386 12.99 -10.70 5.33
C ASP A 386 12.31 -9.32 5.34
N THR A 387 11.42 -9.11 4.36
CA THR A 387 10.64 -7.88 4.23
C THR A 387 9.83 -7.60 5.51
N ALA A 388 9.17 -8.60 6.10
CA ALA A 388 8.43 -8.45 7.34
C ALA A 388 9.33 -8.10 8.55
N GLN A 389 10.53 -8.70 8.65
CA GLN A 389 11.51 -8.35 9.70
C GLN A 389 11.98 -6.89 9.56
N ARG A 390 12.28 -6.45 8.32
CA ARG A 390 12.68 -5.07 8.02
C ARG A 390 11.55 -4.06 8.25
N LEU A 391 10.31 -4.43 7.95
CA LEU A 391 9.11 -3.61 8.23
C LEU A 391 8.85 -3.50 9.74
N ALA A 392 9.03 -4.58 10.50
CA ALA A 392 8.90 -4.56 11.96
C ALA A 392 9.95 -3.65 12.63
N ALA A 393 11.18 -3.60 12.09
CA ALA A 393 12.24 -2.71 12.58
C ALA A 393 11.95 -1.20 12.37
N VAL A 394 10.93 -0.84 11.58
CA VAL A 394 10.46 0.55 11.36
C VAL A 394 8.99 0.75 11.76
N ASP A 395 8.51 -0.08 12.69
CA ASP A 395 7.11 -0.24 13.13
C ASP A 395 6.08 -0.04 12.03
N CYS A 396 6.17 -0.88 11.00
CA CYS A 396 5.18 -0.99 9.95
C CYS A 396 4.46 -2.34 10.04
N THR A 397 3.21 -2.39 9.58
CA THR A 397 2.52 -3.67 9.34
C THR A 397 3.25 -4.46 8.25
N PRO A 398 3.34 -5.80 8.36
CA PRO A 398 3.99 -6.62 7.35
C PRO A 398 3.29 -6.53 5.99
N LEU A 399 4.04 -6.83 4.93
CA LEU A 399 3.48 -7.03 3.58
C LEU A 399 2.65 -8.31 3.57
N VAL A 400 1.37 -8.25 3.16
CA VAL A 400 0.50 -9.43 3.08
C VAL A 400 0.48 -10.05 1.67
N ARG A 401 -0.17 -11.20 1.51
CA ARG A 401 -0.26 -11.93 0.23
C ARG A 401 -0.91 -11.06 -0.86
N ASP A 402 -1.97 -10.35 -0.51
CA ASP A 402 -2.71 -9.44 -1.38
C ASP A 402 -1.83 -8.28 -1.87
N ASP A 403 -1.02 -7.68 -0.98
CA ASP A 403 -0.06 -6.62 -1.32
C ASP A 403 0.98 -7.13 -2.34
N LEU A 404 1.53 -8.33 -2.11
CA LEU A 404 2.46 -8.98 -3.03
C LEU A 404 1.82 -9.19 -4.41
N ILE A 405 0.59 -9.73 -4.47
CA ILE A 405 -0.10 -10.01 -5.73
C ILE A 405 -0.35 -8.72 -6.50
N ALA A 406 -0.86 -7.67 -5.84
CA ALA A 406 -1.12 -6.38 -6.46
C ALA A 406 0.18 -5.74 -7.02
N ALA A 407 1.27 -5.77 -6.26
CA ALA A 407 2.58 -5.29 -6.70
C ALA A 407 3.13 -6.12 -7.88
N ARG A 408 3.04 -7.46 -7.84
CA ARG A 408 3.48 -8.35 -8.92
C ARG A 408 2.70 -8.12 -10.21
N LEU A 409 1.40 -7.93 -10.14
CA LEU A 409 0.57 -7.59 -11.30
C LEU A 409 0.99 -6.24 -11.89
N TYR A 410 1.17 -5.21 -11.04
CA TYR A 410 1.59 -3.88 -11.47
C TYR A 410 2.93 -3.86 -12.22
N THR A 411 3.93 -4.64 -11.78
CA THR A 411 5.22 -4.67 -12.49
C THR A 411 5.13 -5.21 -13.93
N GLY A 412 4.13 -6.05 -14.21
CA GLY A 412 3.88 -6.69 -15.50
C GLY A 412 2.94 -5.90 -16.43
N PRO A 413 2.35 -6.59 -17.43
CA PRO A 413 1.38 -6.01 -18.36
C PRO A 413 0.23 -5.20 -17.74
N MET A 414 -0.26 -5.57 -16.54
CA MET A 414 -1.39 -4.90 -15.89
C MET A 414 -1.12 -3.43 -15.52
N TYR A 415 0.15 -2.97 -15.53
CA TYR A 415 0.52 -1.55 -15.51
C TYR A 415 -0.39 -0.70 -16.42
N THR A 416 -0.61 -1.12 -17.67
CA THR A 416 -1.35 -0.37 -18.68
C THR A 416 -2.77 -0.03 -18.21
N LYS A 417 -3.47 -0.99 -17.59
CA LYS A 417 -4.83 -0.76 -17.05
C LYS A 417 -4.79 -0.01 -15.72
N TYR A 418 -3.89 -0.36 -14.81
CA TYR A 418 -3.80 0.28 -13.48
C TYR A 418 -3.44 1.78 -13.57
N LYS A 419 -2.53 2.16 -14.49
CA LYS A 419 -2.20 3.55 -14.82
C LYS A 419 -3.49 4.32 -15.15
N VAL A 420 -4.20 3.89 -16.18
CA VAL A 420 -5.39 4.57 -16.68
C VAL A 420 -6.53 4.55 -15.64
N ALA A 421 -6.77 3.44 -14.94
CA ALA A 421 -7.78 3.36 -13.89
C ALA A 421 -7.50 4.29 -12.70
N SER A 422 -6.24 4.40 -12.25
CA SER A 422 -5.87 5.30 -11.14
C SER A 422 -6.01 6.79 -11.48
N ILE A 423 -5.77 7.15 -12.74
CA ILE A 423 -5.84 8.52 -13.28
C ILE A 423 -7.28 8.92 -13.64
N ALA A 424 -8.01 8.07 -14.38
CA ALA A 424 -9.31 8.42 -14.97
C ALA A 424 -10.40 8.69 -13.92
N VAL A 425 -10.33 8.08 -12.74
CA VAL A 425 -11.25 8.37 -11.63
C VAL A 425 -11.02 9.74 -10.95
N ARG A 426 -9.98 10.48 -11.36
CA ARG A 426 -9.64 11.83 -10.90
C ARG A 426 -9.61 12.87 -12.02
N SER A 427 -9.49 12.44 -13.27
CA SER A 427 -9.29 13.31 -14.42
C SER A 427 -10.62 13.77 -15.04
N PRO A 428 -10.78 15.07 -15.36
CA PRO A 428 -11.85 15.56 -16.23
C PRO A 428 -11.54 15.36 -17.73
N ASP A 429 -10.38 14.80 -18.08
CA ASP A 429 -9.92 14.62 -19.46
C ASP A 429 -10.73 13.56 -20.22
N ALA A 430 -11.31 13.97 -21.36
CA ALA A 430 -12.18 13.12 -22.16
C ALA A 430 -11.44 12.04 -22.96
N ALA A 431 -10.16 12.24 -23.31
CA ALA A 431 -9.36 11.23 -23.99
C ALA A 431 -8.94 10.11 -23.02
N LEU A 432 -8.55 10.46 -21.80
CA LEU A 432 -8.31 9.49 -20.72
C LEU A 432 -9.59 8.77 -20.30
N ALA A 433 -10.75 9.44 -20.29
CA ALA A 433 -12.04 8.78 -20.06
C ALA A 433 -12.40 7.78 -21.17
N ALA A 434 -12.14 8.13 -22.44
CA ALA A 434 -12.32 7.23 -23.58
C ALA A 434 -11.36 6.04 -23.54
N GLU A 435 -10.09 6.26 -23.19
CA GLU A 435 -9.11 5.19 -23.01
C GLU A 435 -9.44 4.27 -21.82
N PHE A 436 -9.93 4.83 -20.70
CA PHE A 436 -10.43 4.03 -19.59
C PHE A 436 -11.63 3.16 -20.00
N GLY A 437 -12.56 3.71 -20.79
CA GLY A 437 -13.64 2.93 -21.41
C GLY A 437 -13.11 1.81 -22.30
N ARG A 438 -12.13 2.10 -23.16
CA ARG A 438 -11.51 1.17 -24.12
C ARG A 438 -10.68 0.05 -23.50
N LEU A 439 -9.94 0.33 -22.42
CA LEU A 439 -9.03 -0.63 -21.79
C LEU A 439 -9.68 -1.38 -20.62
N CYS A 440 -10.52 -0.70 -19.85
CA CYS A 440 -11.02 -1.20 -18.58
C CYS A 440 -12.54 -1.43 -18.58
N HIS A 441 -13.29 -0.96 -19.58
CA HIS A 441 -14.75 -1.11 -19.67
C HIS A 441 -15.49 -0.69 -18.38
N GLY A 442 -14.96 0.31 -17.67
CA GLY A 442 -15.48 0.81 -16.40
C GLY A 442 -14.91 0.13 -15.14
N ASN A 443 -14.12 -0.94 -15.27
CA ASN A 443 -13.43 -1.61 -14.16
C ASN A 443 -12.41 -0.68 -13.51
N ARG A 444 -12.56 -0.42 -12.21
CA ARG A 444 -11.70 0.51 -11.45
C ARG A 444 -10.52 -0.14 -10.76
N TYR A 445 -10.45 -1.48 -10.70
CA TYR A 445 -9.42 -2.22 -9.95
C TYR A 445 -9.27 -1.73 -8.49
N THR A 446 -10.38 -1.37 -7.83
CA THR A 446 -10.38 -0.64 -6.55
C THR A 446 -9.64 -1.38 -5.44
N ALA A 447 -9.94 -2.65 -5.20
CA ALA A 447 -9.28 -3.45 -4.17
C ALA A 447 -7.80 -3.65 -4.50
N THR A 448 -7.50 -3.93 -5.77
CA THR A 448 -6.13 -4.15 -6.25
C THR A 448 -5.27 -2.88 -6.16
N LEU A 449 -5.80 -1.71 -6.54
CA LEU A 449 -5.09 -0.43 -6.46
C LEU A 449 -4.86 0.01 -5.00
N HIS A 450 -5.82 -0.23 -4.09
CA HIS A 450 -5.61 -0.01 -2.65
C HIS A 450 -4.53 -0.93 -2.08
N ARG A 451 -4.48 -2.20 -2.50
CA ARG A 451 -3.42 -3.14 -2.10
C ARG A 451 -2.06 -2.79 -2.68
N LEU A 452 -2.00 -2.35 -3.93
CA LEU A 452 -0.79 -1.82 -4.55
C LEU A 452 -0.28 -0.58 -3.79
N ASN A 453 -1.17 0.35 -3.44
CA ASN A 453 -0.81 1.53 -2.65
C ASN A 453 -0.29 1.17 -1.26
N CYS A 454 -0.89 0.18 -0.59
CA CYS A 454 -0.37 -0.37 0.66
C CYS A 454 1.02 -1.00 0.49
N ALA A 455 1.24 -1.79 -0.57
CA ALA A 455 2.56 -2.36 -0.89
C ALA A 455 3.62 -1.26 -1.05
N LEU A 456 3.33 -0.21 -1.83
CA LEU A 456 4.25 0.90 -2.06
C LEU A 456 4.54 1.69 -0.77
N LEU A 457 3.53 2.00 0.03
CA LEU A 457 3.70 2.72 1.30
C LEU A 457 4.46 1.91 2.37
N LYS A 458 4.28 0.57 2.41
CA LYS A 458 5.06 -0.32 3.27
C LYS A 458 6.51 -0.39 2.81
N LEU A 459 6.74 -0.79 1.56
CA LEU A 459 8.08 -1.01 1.00
C LEU A 459 8.92 0.28 0.94
N GLY A 460 8.31 1.45 0.71
CA GLY A 460 8.99 2.74 0.76
C GLY A 460 9.66 3.04 2.12
N ARG A 461 9.06 2.61 3.25
CA ARG A 461 9.68 2.79 4.58
C ARG A 461 11.02 2.04 4.72
N ILE A 462 11.26 0.99 3.94
CA ILE A 462 12.47 0.15 3.97
C ILE A 462 13.36 0.27 2.72
N GLN A 463 13.03 1.19 1.80
CA GLN A 463 13.82 1.47 0.59
C GLN A 463 15.12 2.20 0.92
N ARG A 464 16.19 1.92 0.17
CA ARG A 464 17.48 2.61 0.26
C ARG A 464 17.35 4.07 -0.18
N LEU A 465 17.96 4.98 0.58
CA LEU A 465 18.03 6.40 0.20
C LEU A 465 19.03 6.58 -0.95
N ALA A 466 18.52 6.81 -2.16
CA ALA A 466 19.27 7.06 -3.38
C ALA A 466 18.43 7.94 -4.34
N PRO A 467 19.04 8.72 -5.26
CA PRO A 467 18.29 9.30 -6.36
C PRO A 467 17.76 8.20 -7.29
N VAL A 468 16.59 8.42 -7.91
CA VAL A 468 16.02 7.52 -8.92
C VAL A 468 15.58 8.31 -10.15
N TYR A 469 15.65 7.69 -11.32
CA TYR A 469 15.57 8.36 -12.60
C TYR A 469 14.30 7.98 -13.37
N ARG A 470 13.63 8.98 -13.98
CA ARG A 470 12.47 8.78 -14.87
C ARG A 470 12.65 9.55 -16.17
N CYS A 471 12.45 8.87 -17.30
CA CYS A 471 12.73 9.41 -18.63
C CYS A 471 11.62 10.35 -19.09
N LEU A 472 11.96 11.43 -19.79
CA LEU A 472 10.97 12.26 -20.50
C LEU A 472 11.15 12.07 -22.01
N ALA A 473 10.09 11.61 -22.69
CA ALA A 473 10.08 11.48 -24.14
C ALA A 473 9.69 12.80 -24.82
N GLY A 474 10.10 12.95 -26.09
CA GLY A 474 9.62 14.05 -26.94
C GLY A 474 10.38 15.37 -26.75
N GLY A 475 11.56 15.36 -26.11
CA GLY A 475 12.50 16.48 -26.10
C GLY A 475 12.01 17.81 -25.52
N VAL A 476 10.88 17.82 -24.81
CA VAL A 476 10.29 19.02 -24.21
C VAL A 476 9.85 18.71 -22.78
N LEU A 477 10.46 19.39 -21.81
CA LEU A 477 10.07 19.36 -20.41
C LEU A 477 8.58 19.80 -20.27
N PRO A 478 7.69 19.03 -19.60
CA PRO A 478 6.28 19.41 -19.45
C PRO A 478 6.07 20.80 -18.82
N GLN A 479 5.00 21.48 -19.22
CA GLN A 479 4.68 22.86 -18.82
C GLN A 479 4.82 23.15 -17.30
N PRO A 480 4.35 22.29 -16.37
CA PRO A 480 4.42 22.58 -14.93
C PRO A 480 5.84 22.60 -14.36
N PHE A 481 6.81 21.99 -15.05
CA PHE A 481 8.23 22.04 -14.69
C PHE A 481 8.97 23.20 -15.38
N ARG A 482 8.32 23.94 -16.29
CA ARG A 482 8.86 25.13 -16.99
C ARG A 482 8.28 26.45 -16.50
N GLU A 483 7.04 26.44 -16.03
CA GLU A 483 6.29 27.64 -15.62
C GLU A 483 5.98 27.61 -14.12
N MET A 484 5.95 28.78 -13.47
CA MET A 484 5.53 28.90 -12.08
C MET A 484 4.02 28.67 -11.96
N SER A 485 3.63 27.75 -11.09
CA SER A 485 2.23 27.61 -10.67
C SER A 485 1.73 28.82 -9.87
N GLU A 486 0.42 28.91 -9.67
CA GLU A 486 -0.23 29.89 -8.76
C GLU A 486 0.36 29.86 -7.32
N THR A 487 0.97 28.75 -6.92
CA THR A 487 1.67 28.60 -5.63
C THR A 487 3.13 29.08 -5.63
N LEU A 488 3.55 29.77 -6.69
CA LEU A 488 4.91 30.27 -6.93
C LEU A 488 5.98 29.16 -6.97
N SER A 489 5.58 27.95 -7.38
CA SER A 489 6.46 26.78 -7.46
C SER A 489 6.43 26.12 -8.84
N HIS A 490 7.57 25.59 -9.27
CA HIS A 490 7.68 24.71 -10.44
C HIS A 490 7.54 23.26 -9.95
N GLY A 491 6.63 22.50 -10.54
CA GLY A 491 6.29 21.18 -10.05
C GLY A 491 4.91 20.71 -10.49
N CYS A 492 4.56 19.49 -10.09
CA CYS A 492 3.32 18.83 -10.48
C CYS A 492 2.83 17.86 -9.38
N ILE A 493 1.63 17.28 -9.57
CA ILE A 493 1.13 16.16 -8.76
C ILE A 493 0.75 15.06 -9.73
N GLU A 494 1.62 14.07 -9.82
CA GLU A 494 1.44 12.86 -10.62
C GLU A 494 0.21 12.10 -10.10
N MET A 495 -0.86 12.05 -10.89
CA MET A 495 -2.11 11.41 -10.47
C MET A 495 -2.03 9.88 -10.53
N GLY A 496 -1.15 9.34 -11.36
CA GLY A 496 -0.99 7.90 -11.56
C GLY A 496 0.10 7.29 -10.69
N LEU A 497 0.29 5.99 -10.86
CA LEU A 497 1.47 5.27 -10.36
C LEU A 497 2.70 5.63 -11.19
N MET A 498 3.81 5.95 -10.53
CA MET A 498 5.05 6.39 -11.19
C MET A 498 6.18 5.37 -11.02
N SER A 499 6.68 4.86 -12.14
CA SER A 499 7.90 4.04 -12.20
C SER A 499 9.14 4.92 -12.40
N ALA A 500 10.20 4.64 -11.65
CA ALA A 500 11.55 5.16 -11.83
C ALA A 500 12.58 4.01 -11.65
N THR A 501 13.83 4.19 -12.07
CA THR A 501 14.90 3.20 -11.93
C THR A 501 16.12 3.77 -11.21
N GLU A 502 16.89 2.92 -10.53
CA GLU A 502 18.20 3.30 -9.97
C GLU A 502 19.32 3.35 -11.05
N ASP A 503 19.10 2.82 -12.27
CA ASP A 503 20.09 2.89 -13.36
C ASP A 503 19.98 4.16 -14.21
N TRP A 504 20.92 5.08 -13.99
CA TRP A 504 21.10 6.28 -14.81
C TRP A 504 21.28 5.98 -16.31
N ASN A 505 21.99 4.92 -16.69
CA ASN A 505 22.30 4.64 -18.09
C ASN A 505 21.06 4.19 -18.86
N ALA A 506 20.26 3.32 -18.25
CA ALA A 506 18.95 2.92 -18.77
C ALA A 506 18.01 4.14 -18.90
N ALA A 507 18.00 5.04 -17.92
CA ALA A 507 17.20 6.26 -17.98
C ALA A 507 17.68 7.25 -19.07
N ALA A 508 18.98 7.45 -19.21
CA ALA A 508 19.59 8.30 -20.24
C ALA A 508 19.37 7.75 -21.66
N GLN A 509 19.37 6.42 -21.84
CA GLN A 509 19.04 5.77 -23.11
C GLN A 509 17.53 5.83 -23.42
N GLY A 510 16.68 5.69 -22.41
CA GLY A 510 15.21 5.80 -22.54
C GLY A 510 14.70 7.22 -22.78
N ALA A 511 15.49 8.24 -22.43
CA ALA A 511 15.21 9.64 -22.72
C ALA A 511 15.51 9.99 -24.20
N ALA A 512 14.68 9.50 -25.13
CA ALA A 512 14.83 9.79 -26.55
C ALA A 512 14.45 11.25 -26.91
N PRO A 513 15.30 11.98 -27.66
CA PRO A 513 14.98 13.32 -28.14
C PRO A 513 13.95 13.26 -29.28
N ALA A 514 13.12 14.29 -29.44
CA ALA A 514 12.11 14.33 -30.50
C ALA A 514 12.69 14.39 -31.93
N ALA A 515 13.89 14.95 -32.08
CA ALA A 515 14.61 15.08 -33.33
C ALA A 515 16.11 15.20 -33.07
N ALA A 516 16.94 14.96 -34.09
CA ALA A 516 18.38 15.17 -34.00
C ALA A 516 18.70 16.63 -33.60
N GLY A 517 19.54 16.80 -32.56
CA GLY A 517 19.91 18.11 -32.02
C GLY A 517 18.94 18.72 -31.02
N GLN A 518 17.80 18.08 -30.72
CA GLN A 518 16.97 18.45 -29.56
C GLN A 518 17.54 17.86 -28.27
N PRO A 519 17.42 18.55 -27.11
CA PRO A 519 17.85 18.00 -25.82
C PRO A 519 16.94 16.85 -25.37
N SER A 520 17.56 15.86 -24.73
CA SER A 520 16.85 14.85 -23.95
C SER A 520 16.66 15.33 -22.51
N PHE A 521 15.60 14.90 -21.83
CA PHE A 521 15.36 15.25 -20.42
C PHE A 521 15.15 13.99 -19.56
N VAL A 522 15.71 14.00 -18.35
CA VAL A 522 15.46 13.00 -17.29
C VAL A 522 15.11 13.73 -16.00
N LEU A 523 14.10 13.21 -15.28
CA LEU A 523 13.85 13.62 -13.89
C LEU A 523 14.80 12.84 -12.98
N GLU A 524 15.65 13.54 -12.23
CA GLU A 524 16.37 12.99 -11.09
C GLU A 524 15.50 13.21 -9.85
N ILE A 525 14.88 12.14 -9.35
CA ILE A 525 13.96 12.18 -8.22
C ILE A 525 14.74 12.00 -6.93
N GLU A 526 14.89 13.09 -6.18
CA GLU A 526 15.41 13.11 -4.82
C GLU A 526 14.36 12.60 -3.83
N GLN A 527 14.70 11.52 -3.13
CA GLN A 527 13.87 10.91 -2.11
C GLN A 527 14.22 11.48 -0.72
N GLY A 528 13.21 11.63 0.14
CA GLY A 528 13.38 12.06 1.53
C GLY A 528 13.64 10.90 2.49
N LEU A 529 13.85 11.21 3.78
CA LEU A 529 13.92 10.17 4.82
C LEU A 529 12.59 9.42 4.99
N VAL A 530 11.46 10.08 4.70
CA VAL A 530 10.10 9.50 4.78
C VAL A 530 9.48 9.33 3.39
N ASP A 531 9.71 10.27 2.48
CA ASP A 531 9.17 10.27 1.12
C ASP A 531 10.06 9.46 0.17
N ARG A 532 9.83 8.15 0.16
CA ARG A 532 10.52 7.16 -0.66
C ARG A 532 9.55 6.39 -1.53
N GLY A 533 9.95 6.10 -2.75
CA GLY A 533 9.33 5.06 -3.57
C GLY A 533 9.72 3.67 -3.04
N ALA A 534 9.08 2.63 -3.56
CA ALA A 534 9.31 1.24 -3.19
C ALA A 534 10.09 0.51 -4.29
N SER A 535 11.25 -0.08 -3.96
CA SER A 535 11.85 -1.06 -4.87
C SER A 535 10.97 -2.31 -4.97
N LEU A 536 10.51 -2.61 -6.18
CA LEU A 536 9.72 -3.78 -6.53
C LEU A 536 10.58 -4.92 -7.07
N GLN A 537 11.91 -4.73 -7.17
CA GLN A 537 12.82 -5.60 -7.91
C GLN A 537 12.70 -7.10 -7.56
N TRP A 538 12.62 -7.44 -6.27
CA TRP A 538 12.58 -8.83 -5.80
C TRP A 538 11.26 -9.56 -6.13
N LEU A 539 10.15 -8.81 -6.23
CA LEU A 539 8.84 -9.33 -6.57
C LEU A 539 8.53 -9.25 -8.08
N SER A 540 9.20 -8.36 -8.80
CA SER A 540 8.89 -7.97 -10.19
C SER A 540 8.80 -9.15 -11.17
N GLN A 541 7.91 -9.01 -12.16
CA GLN A 541 7.93 -9.84 -13.37
C GLN A 541 9.17 -9.58 -14.24
N TYR A 542 9.78 -8.39 -14.12
CA TYR A 542 11.00 -7.97 -14.80
C TYR A 542 12.03 -7.43 -13.78
N PRO A 543 12.73 -8.28 -12.99
CA PRO A 543 13.69 -7.84 -11.97
C PRO A 543 14.87 -7.00 -12.51
N ASN A 544 15.17 -7.12 -13.80
CA ASN A 544 16.27 -6.41 -14.45
C ASN A 544 16.01 -4.90 -14.61
N GLU A 545 14.76 -4.43 -14.49
CA GLU A 545 14.42 -3.00 -14.60
C GLU A 545 14.83 -2.18 -13.36
N ALA A 546 15.12 -2.86 -12.23
CA ALA A 546 15.38 -2.25 -10.92
C ALA A 546 14.32 -1.21 -10.50
N GLU A 547 13.04 -1.51 -10.76
CA GLU A 547 11.92 -0.58 -10.60
C GLU A 547 11.76 -0.10 -9.14
N VAL A 548 11.81 1.22 -8.96
CA VAL A 548 11.37 1.95 -7.77
C VAL A 548 10.09 2.69 -8.11
N ALA A 549 8.97 2.26 -7.53
CA ALA A 549 7.63 2.76 -7.84
C ALA A 549 7.08 3.68 -6.74
N PHE A 550 6.37 4.72 -7.14
CA PHE A 550 5.75 5.72 -6.25
C PHE A 550 4.21 5.64 -6.37
N PRO A 551 3.47 5.84 -5.26
CA PRO A 551 2.02 5.75 -5.25
C PRO A 551 1.35 6.94 -5.98
N PRO A 552 0.05 6.80 -6.33
CA PRO A 552 -0.77 7.89 -6.85
C PRO A 552 -0.70 9.15 -5.98
N LEU A 553 -0.78 10.31 -6.63
CA LEU A 553 -0.72 11.64 -5.99
C LEU A 553 0.63 11.93 -5.32
N THR A 554 1.72 11.41 -5.89
CA THR A 554 3.08 11.87 -5.53
C THR A 554 3.30 13.27 -6.08
N ALA A 555 3.60 14.23 -5.21
CA ALA A 555 3.96 15.59 -5.61
C ALA A 555 5.45 15.65 -5.99
N LEU A 556 5.77 16.41 -7.04
CA LEU A 556 7.12 16.60 -7.56
C LEU A 556 7.43 18.09 -7.68
N LYS A 557 8.46 18.56 -6.98
CA LYS A 557 8.89 19.97 -6.99
C LYS A 557 10.27 20.10 -7.62
N VAL A 558 10.45 21.00 -8.60
CA VAL A 558 11.77 21.26 -9.18
C VAL A 558 12.69 21.90 -8.15
N VAL A 559 13.89 21.34 -8.00
CA VAL A 559 14.96 21.82 -7.11
C VAL A 559 16.05 22.55 -7.92
N SER A 560 16.49 21.94 -9.03
CA SER A 560 17.56 22.46 -9.88
C SER A 560 17.58 21.77 -11.24
N SER A 561 18.35 22.27 -12.21
CA SER A 561 18.69 21.52 -13.42
C SER A 561 20.19 21.58 -13.73
N ARG A 562 20.72 20.50 -14.34
CA ARG A 562 22.11 20.38 -14.83
C ARG A 562 22.13 19.61 -16.15
N VAL A 563 23.30 19.43 -16.74
CA VAL A 563 23.48 18.63 -17.97
C VAL A 563 24.54 17.56 -17.75
N GLU A 564 24.25 16.33 -18.15
CA GLU A 564 25.22 15.24 -18.22
C GLU A 564 25.15 14.59 -19.61
N GLY A 565 26.27 14.52 -20.32
CA GLY A 565 26.28 14.15 -21.74
C GLY A 565 25.38 15.09 -22.57
N ALA A 566 24.51 14.50 -23.39
CA ALA A 566 23.47 15.21 -24.15
C ALA A 566 22.11 15.34 -23.42
N VAL A 567 22.04 15.02 -22.12
CA VAL A 567 20.80 14.95 -21.34
C VAL A 567 20.73 16.07 -20.30
N VAL A 568 19.60 16.78 -20.25
CA VAL A 568 19.27 17.73 -19.18
C VAL A 568 18.62 16.98 -18.02
N LEU A 569 19.31 16.91 -16.88
CA LEU A 569 18.74 16.37 -15.66
C LEU A 569 18.00 17.47 -14.92
N VAL A 570 16.71 17.28 -14.71
CA VAL A 570 15.88 18.13 -13.87
C VAL A 570 15.73 17.44 -12.52
N LYS A 571 16.40 17.96 -11.50
CA LYS A 571 16.31 17.44 -10.14
C LYS A 571 14.98 17.87 -9.54
N VAL A 572 14.19 16.90 -9.09
CA VAL A 572 12.89 17.09 -8.44
C VAL A 572 12.90 16.43 -7.06
N ALA A 573 12.35 17.10 -6.05
CA ALA A 573 12.07 16.48 -4.75
C ALA A 573 10.67 15.85 -4.79
N ALA A 574 10.54 14.64 -4.25
CA ALA A 574 9.26 13.94 -4.14
C ALA A 574 8.64 14.09 -2.74
N GLU A 575 7.32 14.33 -2.69
CA GLU A 575 6.51 14.22 -1.48
C GLU A 575 5.40 13.18 -1.72
N VAL A 576 5.31 12.17 -0.86
CA VAL A 576 4.43 11.01 -1.05
C VAL A 576 3.14 11.20 -0.26
N HIS A 577 1.98 10.96 -0.88
CA HIS A 577 0.72 10.88 -0.13
C HIS A 577 0.70 9.59 0.72
N ARG A 578 0.66 9.73 2.05
CA ARG A 578 0.89 8.60 2.99
C ARG A 578 -0.37 8.02 3.64
N THR A 579 -1.54 8.62 3.42
CA THR A 579 -2.81 8.13 4.00
C THR A 579 -3.45 7.07 3.12
N SER A 580 -4.05 6.05 3.73
CA SER A 580 -4.84 5.03 3.04
C SER A 580 -5.78 4.36 4.01
N SER A 581 -7.09 4.37 3.71
CA SER A 581 -8.12 3.71 4.51
C SER A 581 -7.79 2.24 4.85
N LEU A 582 -7.26 1.50 3.87
CA LEU A 582 -6.90 0.08 4.03
C LEU A 582 -5.72 -0.11 5.01
N LEU A 583 -4.69 0.73 4.95
CA LEU A 583 -3.56 0.66 5.89
C LEU A 583 -4.00 1.04 7.31
N GLU A 584 -4.89 2.03 7.46
CA GLU A 584 -5.50 2.35 8.76
C GLU A 584 -6.32 1.19 9.32
N LEU A 585 -7.06 0.44 8.49
CA LEU A 585 -7.80 -0.75 8.92
C LEU A 585 -6.84 -1.86 9.41
N GLU A 586 -5.75 -2.13 8.69
CA GLU A 586 -4.74 -3.09 9.15
C GLU A 586 -4.11 -2.68 10.49
N GLU A 587 -3.77 -1.41 10.68
CA GLU A 587 -3.26 -0.94 11.96
C GLU A 587 -4.30 -1.04 13.09
N ARG A 588 -5.59 -0.80 12.80
CA ARG A 588 -6.68 -0.94 13.77
C ARG A 588 -6.88 -2.40 14.18
N GLU A 589 -6.84 -3.35 13.25
CA GLU A 589 -6.92 -4.78 13.57
C GLU A 589 -5.66 -5.29 14.28
N ARG A 590 -4.45 -4.84 13.89
CA ARG A 590 -3.21 -5.14 14.64
C ARG A 590 -3.30 -4.63 16.09
N ARG A 591 -3.85 -3.43 16.32
CA ARG A 591 -4.08 -2.87 17.67
C ARG A 591 -5.14 -3.67 18.45
N ARG A 592 -6.24 -4.08 17.80
CA ARG A 592 -7.28 -4.94 18.40
C ARG A 592 -6.74 -6.32 18.79
N ALA A 593 -5.97 -6.97 17.92
CA ALA A 593 -5.33 -8.25 18.19
C ALA A 593 -4.38 -8.17 19.39
N ALA A 594 -3.47 -7.19 19.40
CA ALA A 594 -2.54 -6.98 20.52
C ALA A 594 -3.27 -6.69 21.86
N GLN A 595 -4.36 -5.92 21.84
CA GLN A 595 -5.20 -5.71 23.03
C GLN A 595 -5.93 -6.99 23.47
N GLY A 596 -6.35 -7.84 22.52
CA GLY A 596 -6.92 -9.16 22.79
C GLY A 596 -5.92 -10.10 23.46
N GLU A 597 -4.71 -10.20 22.91
CA GLU A 597 -3.61 -10.98 23.48
C GLU A 597 -3.23 -10.48 24.88
N GLN A 598 -3.05 -9.16 25.05
CA GLN A 598 -2.71 -8.55 26.34
C GLN A 598 -3.82 -8.77 27.40
N ARG A 599 -5.09 -8.84 26.98
CA ARG A 599 -6.23 -9.16 27.85
C ARG A 599 -6.35 -10.66 28.15
N ALA A 600 -5.91 -11.52 27.24
CA ALA A 600 -5.92 -12.98 27.42
C ALA A 600 -4.70 -13.50 28.23
N ALA A 601 -3.56 -12.80 28.17
CA ALA A 601 -2.31 -13.23 28.79
C ALA A 601 -2.41 -13.56 30.29
N PRO A 602 -3.11 -12.78 31.16
CA PRO A 602 -3.28 -13.14 32.57
C PRO A 602 -4.04 -14.45 32.78
N ALA A 603 -5.06 -14.71 31.94
CA ALA A 603 -5.84 -15.95 32.00
C ALA A 603 -5.01 -17.16 31.56
N ALA A 604 -4.27 -17.03 30.44
CA ALA A 604 -3.37 -18.08 29.97
C ALA A 604 -2.22 -18.37 30.96
N GLN A 605 -1.67 -17.34 31.61
CA GLN A 605 -0.66 -17.49 32.66
C GLN A 605 -1.24 -18.19 33.91
N SER A 606 -2.46 -17.82 34.31
CA SER A 606 -3.18 -18.46 35.42
C SER A 606 -3.46 -19.94 35.14
N ALA A 607 -3.93 -20.27 33.93
CA ALA A 607 -4.17 -21.63 33.49
C ALA A 607 -2.88 -22.48 33.49
N LYS A 608 -1.78 -21.94 32.94
CA LYS A 608 -0.48 -22.62 32.94
C LYS A 608 0.06 -22.86 34.36
N ALA A 609 -0.14 -21.92 35.28
CA ALA A 609 0.21 -22.12 36.70
C ALA A 609 -0.66 -23.21 37.37
N LYS A 610 -1.96 -23.26 37.07
CA LYS A 610 -2.89 -24.30 37.57
C LYS A 610 -2.55 -25.68 37.01
N GLN A 611 -2.26 -25.79 35.71
CA GLN A 611 -1.73 -27.01 35.08
C GLN A 611 -0.46 -27.51 35.77
N GLN A 612 0.48 -26.60 36.06
CA GLN A 612 1.72 -26.95 36.77
C GLN A 612 1.44 -27.45 38.20
N GLN A 613 0.55 -26.79 38.96
CA GLN A 613 0.16 -27.24 40.29
C GLN A 613 -0.47 -28.64 40.27
N ILE A 614 -1.44 -28.89 39.38
CA ILE A 614 -2.07 -30.21 39.23
C ILE A 614 -1.01 -31.26 38.89
N THR A 615 -0.17 -30.99 37.88
CA THR A 615 0.87 -31.94 37.43
C THR A 615 1.86 -32.28 38.55
N GLN A 616 2.28 -31.27 39.34
CA GLN A 616 3.13 -31.47 40.51
C GLN A 616 2.44 -32.29 41.61
N ARG A 617 1.15 -32.04 41.89
CA ARG A 617 0.37 -32.81 42.87
C ARG A 617 0.23 -34.28 42.46
N VAL A 618 -0.17 -34.55 41.22
CA VAL A 618 -0.30 -35.92 40.69
C VAL A 618 1.04 -36.66 40.77
N ALA A 619 2.14 -36.00 40.37
CA ALA A 619 3.48 -36.59 40.46
C ALA A 619 3.93 -36.85 41.91
N ARG A 620 3.65 -35.95 42.86
CA ARG A 620 3.96 -36.12 44.29
C ARG A 620 3.28 -37.35 44.91
N GLN A 621 2.05 -37.69 44.49
CA GLN A 621 1.32 -38.87 44.98
C GLN A 621 1.51 -40.12 44.08
N GLY A 622 2.34 -40.07 43.04
CA GLY A 622 2.64 -41.21 42.16
C GLY A 622 1.59 -41.57 41.11
N GLY A 623 0.61 -40.70 40.84
CA GLY A 623 -0.44 -40.93 39.84
C GLY A 623 0.09 -40.87 38.40
N LYS A 624 -0.62 -41.50 37.46
CA LYS A 624 -0.14 -41.70 36.09
C LYS A 624 -0.73 -40.67 35.13
N SER A 625 0.05 -40.31 34.11
CA SER A 625 -0.47 -39.63 32.91
C SER A 625 -0.70 -40.66 31.82
N GLY A 626 -1.97 -40.99 31.55
CA GLY A 626 -2.36 -41.80 30.40
C GLY A 626 -2.38 -41.00 29.08
N VAL A 627 -2.94 -41.61 28.03
CA VAL A 627 -3.31 -40.94 26.77
C VAL A 627 -4.40 -39.89 27.02
N ILE A 628 -5.32 -40.21 27.94
CA ILE A 628 -6.18 -39.24 28.62
C ILE A 628 -5.83 -39.27 30.11
N ALA A 629 -5.80 -38.11 30.76
CA ALA A 629 -5.80 -38.02 32.22
C ALA A 629 -6.72 -36.88 32.65
N VAL A 630 -7.56 -37.15 33.65
CA VAL A 630 -8.44 -36.17 34.27
C VAL A 630 -8.04 -36.08 35.72
N SER A 631 -7.68 -34.89 36.19
CA SER A 631 -7.17 -34.68 37.54
C SER A 631 -7.90 -33.54 38.22
N LEU A 632 -8.32 -33.74 39.47
CA LEU A 632 -9.06 -32.78 40.29
C LEU A 632 -8.15 -32.28 41.41
N MET A 633 -8.05 -30.97 41.63
CA MET A 633 -7.42 -30.40 42.83
C MET A 633 -8.32 -29.38 43.51
N TRP A 634 -8.18 -29.26 44.83
CA TRP A 634 -8.93 -28.31 45.66
C TRP A 634 -8.06 -27.83 46.83
N LYS A 635 -8.60 -26.87 47.60
CA LYS A 635 -7.97 -26.30 48.80
C LYS A 635 -8.77 -26.49 50.09
N SER A 636 -10.08 -26.77 50.00
CA SER A 636 -10.91 -27.05 51.17
C SER A 636 -10.42 -28.29 51.93
N PRO A 637 -10.58 -28.38 53.26
CA PRO A 637 -10.42 -29.61 54.02
C PRO A 637 -11.57 -30.61 53.81
N LEU A 638 -12.64 -30.28 53.08
CA LEU A 638 -13.70 -31.23 52.71
C LEU A 638 -13.28 -32.18 51.57
N ASP A 639 -13.88 -33.36 51.50
CA ASP A 639 -13.68 -34.34 50.41
C ASP A 639 -14.42 -33.92 49.14
N LEU A 640 -13.73 -33.90 48.00
CA LEU A 640 -14.32 -33.65 46.68
C LEU A 640 -13.92 -34.79 45.75
N ASP A 641 -14.89 -35.66 45.42
CA ASP A 641 -14.68 -36.81 44.56
C ASP A 641 -14.71 -36.43 43.06
N LEU A 642 -13.82 -37.04 42.28
CA LEU A 642 -13.79 -36.98 40.81
C LEU A 642 -14.56 -38.15 40.18
N ARG A 643 -15.34 -37.85 39.14
CA ARG A 643 -16.06 -38.85 38.32
C ARG A 643 -15.79 -38.65 36.84
N VAL A 644 -15.50 -39.75 36.14
CA VAL A 644 -15.45 -39.77 34.67
C VAL A 644 -16.33 -40.89 34.14
N VAL A 645 -17.24 -40.56 33.23
CA VAL A 645 -18.04 -41.53 32.47
C VAL A 645 -17.41 -41.72 31.09
N PRO A 646 -16.84 -42.90 30.77
CA PRO A 646 -16.31 -43.24 29.44
C PRO A 646 -17.44 -43.55 28.44
N PRO A 647 -17.13 -43.72 27.13
CA PRO A 647 -18.12 -44.03 26.09
C PRO A 647 -18.99 -45.27 26.38
N SER A 648 -18.42 -46.30 26.99
CA SER A 648 -19.11 -47.51 27.51
C SER A 648 -20.08 -47.27 28.68
N GLY A 649 -20.18 -46.05 29.21
CA GLY A 649 -21.28 -45.59 30.06
C GLY A 649 -21.21 -45.93 31.55
N LYS A 650 -20.39 -46.90 31.98
CA LYS A 650 -20.18 -47.19 33.42
C LYS A 650 -19.09 -46.26 33.98
N ALA A 651 -19.49 -45.42 34.94
CA ALA A 651 -18.62 -44.41 35.54
C ALA A 651 -17.41 -45.00 36.29
N ILE A 652 -16.32 -44.23 36.30
CA ILE A 652 -15.14 -44.40 37.16
C ILE A 652 -15.22 -43.33 38.25
N ASP A 653 -15.24 -43.78 39.50
CA ASP A 653 -15.31 -42.99 40.74
C ASP A 653 -14.85 -43.90 41.92
N TYR A 654 -14.83 -43.40 43.16
CA TYR A 654 -14.36 -44.17 44.33
C TYR A 654 -15.07 -45.52 44.55
N LYS A 655 -16.29 -45.72 44.01
CA LYS A 655 -17.03 -46.99 44.11
C LYS A 655 -16.67 -47.97 43.00
N ASN A 656 -16.13 -47.48 41.88
CA ASN A 656 -15.75 -48.26 40.72
C ASN A 656 -14.43 -47.72 40.15
N MET A 657 -13.33 -47.95 40.88
CA MET A 657 -12.03 -47.31 40.61
C MET A 657 -11.37 -47.69 39.27
N GLU A 658 -11.87 -48.68 38.52
CA GLU A 658 -11.28 -49.10 37.24
C GLU A 658 -12.36 -49.58 36.25
N HIS A 659 -12.32 -49.06 35.02
CA HIS A 659 -13.16 -49.51 33.92
C HIS A 659 -12.63 -49.04 32.56
N SER A 660 -12.89 -49.80 31.50
CA SER A 660 -12.70 -49.37 30.09
C SER A 660 -11.35 -48.71 29.77
N GLY A 661 -10.26 -49.32 30.25
CA GLY A 661 -8.89 -48.82 30.06
C GLY A 661 -8.50 -47.60 30.91
N GLY A 662 -9.41 -47.12 31.77
CA GLY A 662 -9.24 -46.04 32.73
C GLY A 662 -9.22 -46.49 34.18
N LYS A 663 -8.46 -45.81 35.02
CA LYS A 663 -8.31 -46.10 36.45
C LYS A 663 -8.22 -44.80 37.27
N LEU A 664 -9.00 -44.71 38.35
CA LEU A 664 -8.76 -43.78 39.46
C LEU A 664 -7.49 -44.26 40.20
N ASP A 665 -6.36 -43.62 39.91
CA ASP A 665 -5.05 -43.99 40.45
C ASP A 665 -4.57 -43.10 41.60
N ILE A 666 -5.24 -41.95 41.82
CA ILE A 666 -5.23 -41.20 43.08
C ILE A 666 -6.68 -40.94 43.49
N ASP A 667 -7.02 -41.38 44.69
CA ASP A 667 -8.30 -41.30 45.41
C ASP A 667 -7.98 -40.76 46.81
N MET A 668 -8.39 -39.53 47.13
CA MET A 668 -7.74 -38.70 48.16
C MET A 668 -8.72 -38.27 49.26
N ARG A 669 -9.11 -39.26 50.06
CA ARG A 669 -9.96 -39.09 51.24
C ARG A 669 -9.39 -38.15 52.31
N THR A 670 -10.31 -37.54 53.04
CA THR A 670 -10.10 -36.61 54.17
C THR A 670 -9.11 -37.11 55.23
N GLY A 671 -8.23 -36.22 55.69
CA GLY A 671 -7.23 -36.48 56.73
C GLY A 671 -6.24 -35.31 56.92
N ASN A 672 -5.21 -35.51 57.74
CA ASN A 672 -4.20 -34.50 58.14
C ASN A 672 -3.23 -34.05 57.01
N LYS A 673 -3.64 -34.11 55.74
CA LYS A 673 -2.83 -33.65 54.59
C LYS A 673 -3.04 -32.16 54.30
N THR A 674 -1.99 -31.52 53.79
CA THR A 674 -1.95 -30.08 53.52
C THR A 674 -2.74 -29.69 52.26
N ASP A 675 -3.11 -28.41 52.15
CA ASP A 675 -3.82 -27.84 50.99
C ASP A 675 -3.00 -27.95 49.68
N GLU A 676 -1.69 -28.21 49.77
CA GLU A 676 -0.80 -28.48 48.64
C GLU A 676 -0.81 -29.93 48.14
N GLU A 677 -1.39 -30.86 48.89
CA GLU A 677 -1.36 -32.30 48.56
C GLU A 677 -2.63 -32.82 47.93
N ARG A 678 -3.79 -32.17 48.18
CA ARG A 678 -5.11 -32.69 47.79
C ARG A 678 -5.28 -32.72 46.27
N VAL A 679 -5.37 -33.92 45.72
CA VAL A 679 -5.55 -34.18 44.29
C VAL A 679 -6.17 -35.56 44.08
N GLU A 680 -7.01 -35.71 43.06
CA GLU A 680 -7.42 -37.00 42.52
C GLU A 680 -7.05 -37.10 41.04
N ASN A 681 -6.93 -38.31 40.53
CA ASN A 681 -6.52 -38.55 39.14
C ASN A 681 -7.13 -39.84 38.56
N ILE A 682 -7.85 -39.70 37.45
CA ILE A 682 -8.31 -40.81 36.61
C ILE A 682 -7.49 -40.81 35.32
N SER A 683 -6.68 -41.84 35.11
CA SER A 683 -5.80 -41.98 33.94
C SER A 683 -6.26 -43.12 33.03
N PHE A 684 -6.25 -42.88 31.71
CA PHE A 684 -6.62 -43.87 30.69
C PHE A 684 -5.40 -44.18 29.82
N SER A 685 -4.86 -45.38 29.96
CA SER A 685 -3.68 -45.82 29.16
C SER A 685 -4.08 -46.29 27.76
N ASN A 686 -5.26 -46.89 27.63
CA ASN A 686 -5.86 -47.28 26.35
C ASN A 686 -7.35 -46.84 26.36
N PRO A 687 -7.66 -45.58 26.06
CA PRO A 687 -9.01 -45.06 26.14
C PRO A 687 -9.89 -45.57 24.98
N GLU A 688 -11.19 -45.64 25.20
CA GLU A 688 -12.18 -45.86 24.14
C GLU A 688 -12.37 -44.60 23.29
N GLN A 689 -12.72 -44.76 22.01
CA GLN A 689 -13.16 -43.63 21.18
C GLN A 689 -14.61 -43.28 21.49
N GLY A 690 -14.93 -41.98 21.51
CA GLY A 690 -16.29 -41.49 21.74
C GLY A 690 -16.37 -40.39 22.81
N LYS A 691 -17.54 -40.29 23.44
CA LYS A 691 -17.91 -39.22 24.38
C LYS A 691 -17.50 -39.56 25.82
N TYR A 692 -16.82 -38.61 26.46
CA TYR A 692 -16.50 -38.63 27.89
C TYR A 692 -17.27 -37.51 28.61
N VAL A 693 -17.70 -37.78 29.84
CA VAL A 693 -18.34 -36.79 30.74
C VAL A 693 -17.53 -36.74 32.04
N VAL A 694 -17.10 -35.54 32.42
CA VAL A 694 -16.32 -35.29 33.65
C VAL A 694 -17.21 -34.56 34.66
N SER A 695 -17.25 -35.01 35.92
CA SER A 695 -18.01 -34.39 37.00
C SER A 695 -17.22 -34.35 38.31
N VAL A 696 -17.45 -33.33 39.13
CA VAL A 696 -16.98 -33.22 40.52
C VAL A 696 -18.20 -33.30 41.43
N PHE A 697 -18.09 -34.03 42.54
CA PHE A 697 -19.22 -34.24 43.43
C PHE A 697 -18.84 -34.24 44.92
N GLN A 698 -19.72 -34.80 45.76
CA GLN A 698 -19.63 -34.87 47.23
C GLN A 698 -19.81 -33.55 47.99
N ASN A 699 -18.98 -32.53 47.75
CA ASN A 699 -19.07 -31.24 48.45
C ASN A 699 -19.16 -30.04 47.49
N SER A 700 -19.51 -28.87 48.03
CA SER A 700 -19.85 -27.67 47.24
C SER A 700 -18.76 -26.61 47.13
N ASP A 701 -17.53 -26.91 47.55
CA ASP A 701 -16.39 -25.97 47.52
C ASP A 701 -15.85 -25.67 46.12
N ALA A 702 -14.90 -24.74 46.05
CA ALA A 702 -14.14 -24.39 44.86
C ALA A 702 -13.09 -25.46 44.49
N TRP A 703 -13.03 -25.78 43.20
CA TRP A 703 -12.15 -26.79 42.64
C TRP A 703 -11.53 -26.35 41.30
N THR A 704 -10.42 -26.99 40.94
CA THR A 704 -9.79 -26.87 39.62
C THR A 704 -9.60 -28.28 39.04
N VAL A 705 -10.08 -28.51 37.81
CA VAL A 705 -9.93 -29.79 37.10
C VAL A 705 -9.08 -29.60 35.85
N GLY A 706 -8.05 -30.42 35.71
CA GLY A 706 -7.23 -30.53 34.51
C GLY A 706 -7.67 -31.70 33.66
N VAL A 707 -7.88 -31.49 32.35
CA VAL A 707 -8.13 -32.56 31.38
C VAL A 707 -6.99 -32.57 30.37
N LYS A 708 -6.13 -33.58 30.45
CA LYS A 708 -5.08 -33.88 29.47
C LYS A 708 -5.61 -34.87 28.43
N VAL A 709 -5.38 -34.58 27.15
CA VAL A 709 -5.57 -35.51 26.03
C VAL A 709 -4.35 -35.40 25.12
N LYS A 710 -3.50 -36.45 25.14
CA LYS A 710 -2.16 -36.46 24.53
C LYS A 710 -1.37 -35.19 24.93
N GLU A 711 -1.02 -34.34 23.97
CA GLU A 711 -0.22 -33.13 24.23
C GLU A 711 -1.06 -31.89 24.59
N ARG A 712 -2.40 -31.96 24.51
CA ARG A 712 -3.28 -30.87 24.94
C ARG A 712 -3.68 -31.02 26.40
N TYR A 713 -3.85 -29.87 27.05
CA TYR A 713 -4.27 -29.76 28.44
C TYR A 713 -5.27 -28.62 28.55
N TYR A 714 -6.41 -28.86 29.20
CA TYR A 714 -7.49 -27.90 29.42
C TYR A 714 -7.67 -27.70 30.92
N VAL A 715 -7.86 -26.47 31.38
CA VAL A 715 -8.07 -26.16 32.80
C VAL A 715 -9.49 -25.68 33.02
N PHE A 716 -10.20 -26.32 33.94
CA PHE A 716 -11.55 -25.97 34.33
C PHE A 716 -11.58 -25.49 35.79
N GLU A 717 -12.39 -24.48 36.08
CA GLU A 717 -12.66 -24.02 37.43
C GLU A 717 -14.15 -23.86 37.68
N GLY A 718 -14.56 -24.18 38.90
CA GLY A 718 -15.94 -24.06 39.34
C GLY A 718 -16.07 -24.22 40.85
N THR A 719 -17.32 -24.18 41.29
CA THR A 719 -17.76 -24.42 42.67
C THR A 719 -18.98 -25.31 42.62
N GLY A 720 -19.20 -26.14 43.64
CA GLY A 720 -20.40 -26.97 43.69
C GLY A 720 -20.22 -28.35 43.05
N ILE A 721 -21.17 -29.24 43.38
CA ILE A 721 -21.37 -30.53 42.72
C ILE A 721 -21.92 -30.26 41.31
N THR A 722 -21.16 -30.62 40.27
CA THR A 722 -21.58 -30.40 38.87
C THR A 722 -20.80 -31.27 37.88
N THR A 723 -21.35 -31.45 36.68
CA THR A 723 -20.55 -31.80 35.51
C THR A 723 -19.57 -30.65 35.22
N VAL A 724 -18.30 -30.97 35.07
CA VAL A 724 -17.23 -30.04 34.70
C VAL A 724 -17.34 -29.74 33.21
N CYS A 725 -17.22 -30.77 32.39
CA CYS A 725 -17.18 -30.68 30.95
C CYS A 725 -17.66 -31.97 30.28
N THR A 726 -17.88 -31.89 28.98
CA THR A 726 -18.09 -33.04 28.09
C THR A 726 -17.13 -32.90 26.92
N PHE A 727 -16.48 -33.98 26.53
CA PHE A 727 -15.57 -34.00 25.38
C PHE A 727 -15.72 -35.27 24.55
N VAL A 728 -15.24 -35.22 23.31
CA VAL A 728 -15.26 -36.36 22.38
C VAL A 728 -13.84 -36.59 21.86
N TRP A 729 -13.37 -37.84 21.89
CA TRP A 729 -12.04 -38.21 21.40
C TRP A 729 -12.12 -39.34 20.36
N ASN A 730 -11.51 -39.13 19.20
CA ASN A 730 -11.63 -40.00 18.02
C ASN A 730 -10.33 -40.79 17.75
N GLY A 731 -9.58 -41.16 18.78
CA GLY A 731 -8.27 -41.84 18.65
C GLY A 731 -7.11 -40.93 18.19
N GLY A 732 -7.42 -39.82 17.50
CA GLY A 732 -6.46 -38.85 16.93
C GLY A 732 -5.61 -38.09 17.95
N ALA A 733 -4.80 -37.15 17.47
CA ALA A 733 -3.93 -36.31 18.31
C ALA A 733 -4.72 -35.42 19.29
N ASP A 734 -5.90 -34.97 18.86
CA ASP A 734 -6.73 -33.98 19.55
C ASP A 734 -8.09 -34.54 20.00
N VAL A 735 -8.77 -33.80 20.89
CA VAL A 735 -10.22 -33.91 21.07
C VAL A 735 -10.97 -33.37 19.85
N ALA A 736 -12.04 -34.05 19.43
CA ALA A 736 -12.92 -33.61 18.36
C ALA A 736 -13.89 -32.49 18.83
N SER A 737 -14.23 -32.48 20.11
CA SER A 737 -14.91 -31.37 20.79
C SER A 737 -14.64 -31.43 22.29
N ILE A 738 -14.66 -30.28 22.95
CA ILE A 738 -14.67 -30.15 24.41
C ILE A 738 -15.45 -28.88 24.78
N ALA A 739 -16.33 -28.96 25.78
CA ALA A 739 -17.12 -27.82 26.25
C ALA A 739 -17.31 -27.87 27.78
N PRO A 740 -17.14 -26.74 28.49
CA PRO A 740 -17.52 -26.64 29.90
C PRO A 740 -19.04 -26.67 30.07
N SER A 741 -19.49 -27.07 31.25
CA SER A 741 -20.90 -26.95 31.64
C SER A 741 -21.26 -25.52 32.07
N PRO A 742 -22.54 -25.13 32.10
CA PRO A 742 -22.96 -23.82 32.59
C PRO A 742 -22.45 -23.54 34.01
N GLY A 743 -21.80 -22.40 34.22
CA GLY A 743 -21.19 -22.01 35.50
C GLY A 743 -19.74 -22.49 35.70
N VAL A 744 -19.21 -23.34 34.82
CA VAL A 744 -17.81 -23.76 34.82
C VAL A 744 -17.01 -22.85 33.87
N THR A 745 -15.87 -22.34 34.33
CA THR A 745 -14.93 -21.58 33.49
C THR A 745 -13.91 -22.54 32.88
N MET A 746 -13.58 -22.38 31.60
CA MET A 746 -12.53 -23.13 30.91
C MET A 746 -11.43 -22.18 30.44
N TYR A 747 -10.18 -22.64 30.50
CA TYR A 747 -8.97 -22.00 30.00
C TYR A 747 -8.13 -22.97 29.16
#